data_AF-A0AAD3D879-F1
#
_entry.id   AF-A0AAD3D879-F1
#
_cell.length_a   1.000
_cell.length_b   1.000
_cell.length_c   1.000
_cell.angle_alpha   90.00
_cell.angle_beta   90.00
_cell.angle_gamma   90.00
#
_symmetry.space_group_name_H-M   'P 1'
#
loop_
_entity.id
_entity.type
_entity.pdbx_description
1 polymer ?
#
loop_
_entity_poly.entity_id
_entity_poly.type
_entity_poly.pdbx_seq_one_letter_code
_entity_poly.pdbx_strand_id
1 'polypeptide(L)'
;MVMAMDTNDGSLLDGKVVKLHFACRAELPIGSSLRVTSANLWGSSVAAGNSFVTDQQDPSIQEKSLYSSSVELVTTPEEYPLWRTRCPVICAVNTISDTGMFQHRYRYLVVTPGASIINQEQIDTTDQMTSDGLDGLVHIGQWEDPFDIQNHGDDMKVMQKSLDELPFRSIDVDVSSFTEAEVAMSKSTDTADGAERTSDGIRIDTFNNPNDYSLQVYREIVAQREADNENMDEELLTTEELLRDKRIFLVCYHLPVNLVKNEVTGEFFAEFTDSLIAKTEHGSVTKDYDTYWLGTVSHNVENEEDRVKIQEVLKPLNCIPLFFTNETVDSFYYGMCKQILWPAFHNIDLLDIAKSGWGENNFFNKDGNYVLPMDSNHWDQSRLDHWWHTFQMVNQAFANALIDIVAPNDVVWVHDYHLLLLPKLLHEAEMSQRGERTLEMVFFSHIPFPTSQVFRELERGVDILEGMLHADVIGFHAFDHARHFLNASKRILGLSHESLVGGLIGVRYRGTKVLVTISNVSIEADVVDRKIQSQVVQSAAESIKLESRGRTVISGIDIAQGLSGVSLKLLAFERLLTDYPNWRDKVAMVQICMIPNNRKNDEADTLAHVRYLVKRIQKTFGTSVIHYEEHNGSDLQRERRLALWLSSDIFMAVPIREGLNLLPLEYVYAHKKPNSPGVTITSEFSAVCSILNGALRVNPYDIQASSTAIDTALTMSLEEKTSRHERDITFVASSSSGLWTRRVLKDLTDVTAATERENSSGDLNTKKASKMDSVNPTEVQISSMPLDPNAVLDAFNAASKRVLFIDFNGTIVMKEPPGKYLKREMLVTSGNKPPKESIDALIKLCEDPRNVVYVVSGDTERNIENAIGHIDGLGLTSGNGGSLSHPVCRIDPNTPRKWDTSDLGVDFNAVKQVTLPILAKYTARSNGSFVKITSSSIGWSYYSCDPEWGNLLAKTLLEELEVELKLFDVRIVTLKGVVEVVPRKLNKGLVVKEVLKNTTMPDFVLCVGDDVSDEKMFTSLFSVIAQSCAAGGAIPEHAFTITVGRKVSNASYFVENASDVAELLISLSGMTYNTTRSKSWDLEDGGEMFES
;
A
#
# COMPACT_ATOMS: atom_id res chain seq x y z
N MET A 1 -21.05 -29.83 21.73
CA MET A 1 -21.53 -29.57 20.34
C MET A 1 -22.86 -30.30 20.13
N VAL A 2 -23.70 -29.82 19.22
CA VAL A 2 -24.89 -30.53 18.72
C VAL A 2 -24.98 -30.32 17.21
N MET A 3 -25.58 -31.27 16.51
CA MET A 3 -25.69 -31.31 15.04
C MET A 3 -27.12 -31.00 14.60
N ALA A 4 -27.28 -30.17 13.58
CA ALA A 4 -28.54 -29.95 12.87
C ALA A 4 -28.40 -30.39 11.41
N MET A 5 -29.29 -31.26 10.96
CA MET A 5 -29.31 -31.81 9.59
C MET A 5 -30.36 -31.06 8.78
N ASP A 6 -29.96 -30.47 7.66
CA ASP A 6 -30.84 -29.63 6.84
C ASP A 6 -31.06 -30.28 5.47
N THR A 7 -32.28 -30.82 5.27
CA THR A 7 -32.71 -31.50 4.04
C THR A 7 -34.00 -30.86 3.53
N ASN A 8 -33.89 -30.00 2.52
CA ASN A 8 -35.00 -29.20 1.97
C ASN A 8 -36.17 -30.02 1.37
N ASP A 9 -36.01 -31.33 1.18
CA ASP A 9 -36.96 -32.21 0.50
C ASP A 9 -37.44 -33.40 1.34
N GLY A 10 -37.05 -33.50 2.62
CA GLY A 10 -37.68 -34.40 3.60
C GLY A 10 -37.61 -35.91 3.31
N SER A 11 -36.72 -36.33 2.40
CA SER A 11 -36.49 -37.74 2.07
C SER A 11 -35.00 -38.05 1.92
N LEU A 12 -34.45 -38.86 2.82
CA LEU A 12 -33.14 -39.49 2.65
C LEU A 12 -33.30 -40.71 1.73
N LEU A 13 -32.79 -40.62 0.51
CA LEU A 13 -32.62 -41.74 -0.42
C LEU A 13 -31.16 -41.80 -0.86
N ASP A 14 -30.67 -43.02 -1.10
CA ASP A 14 -29.26 -43.33 -1.36
C ASP A 14 -28.62 -42.39 -2.41
N GLY A 15 -27.38 -41.96 -2.13
CA GLY A 15 -26.60 -41.12 -3.03
C GLY A 15 -26.90 -39.62 -2.97
N LYS A 16 -27.73 -39.14 -2.04
CA LYS A 16 -27.90 -37.70 -1.80
C LYS A 16 -26.88 -37.11 -0.82
N VAL A 17 -26.51 -35.87 -1.12
CA VAL A 17 -25.56 -35.05 -0.37
C VAL A 17 -26.26 -34.39 0.82
N VAL A 18 -25.79 -34.68 2.05
CA VAL A 18 -26.38 -34.14 3.29
C VAL A 18 -25.61 -32.91 3.77
N LYS A 19 -26.34 -31.84 4.08
CA LYS A 19 -25.79 -30.59 4.65
C LYS A 19 -25.97 -30.59 6.16
N LEU A 20 -24.85 -30.53 6.88
CA LEU A 20 -24.80 -30.58 8.33
C LEU A 20 -24.28 -29.24 8.88
N HIS A 21 -25.05 -28.60 9.75
CA HIS A 21 -24.56 -27.47 10.54
C HIS A 21 -24.22 -27.94 11.95
N PHE A 22 -23.05 -27.52 12.42
CA PHE A 22 -22.64 -27.71 13.80
C PHE A 22 -22.99 -26.48 14.60
N ALA A 23 -23.56 -26.69 15.79
CA ALA A 23 -23.69 -25.68 16.83
C ALA A 23 -22.84 -26.11 18.04
N CYS A 24 -22.00 -25.22 18.53
CA CYS A 24 -21.22 -25.41 19.76
C CYS A 24 -21.59 -24.30 20.75
N ARG A 25 -21.67 -24.63 22.03
CA ARG A 25 -21.76 -23.65 23.11
C ARG A 25 -20.43 -23.73 23.84
N ALA A 26 -19.66 -22.64 23.83
CA ALA A 26 -18.30 -22.59 24.35
C ALA A 26 -17.97 -21.16 24.78
N GLU A 27 -17.63 -21.00 26.05
CA GLU A 27 -17.06 -19.78 26.60
C GLU A 27 -15.60 -19.70 26.12
N LEU A 28 -15.34 -18.79 25.17
CA LEU A 28 -14.02 -18.61 24.55
C LEU A 28 -13.57 -17.15 24.74
N PRO A 29 -12.27 -16.88 25.00
CA PRO A 29 -11.78 -15.52 25.18
C PRO A 29 -12.00 -14.65 23.94
N ILE A 30 -12.27 -13.35 24.10
CA ILE A 30 -12.57 -12.44 22.97
C ILE A 30 -11.42 -12.49 21.95
N GLY A 31 -11.75 -12.69 20.67
CA GLY A 31 -10.77 -12.76 19.58
C GLY A 31 -10.12 -14.13 19.41
N SER A 32 -10.47 -15.13 20.23
CA SER A 32 -10.19 -16.53 19.94
C SER A 32 -10.91 -16.94 18.66
N SER A 33 -10.32 -17.86 17.88
CA SER A 33 -11.00 -18.47 16.74
C SER A 33 -11.15 -19.98 16.94
N LEU A 34 -12.39 -20.46 16.81
CA LEU A 34 -12.73 -21.88 16.75
C LEU A 34 -12.82 -22.33 15.29
N ARG A 35 -12.19 -23.46 14.97
CA ARG A 35 -12.25 -24.08 13.63
C ARG A 35 -12.50 -25.58 13.75
N VAL A 36 -13.42 -26.12 12.95
CA VAL A 36 -13.57 -27.57 12.79
C VAL A 36 -12.61 -28.01 11.69
N THR A 37 -11.64 -28.87 12.02
CA THR A 37 -10.55 -29.26 11.12
C THR A 37 -10.77 -30.62 10.45
N SER A 38 -11.62 -31.49 11.00
CA SER A 38 -12.14 -32.66 10.27
C SER A 38 -13.45 -33.21 10.85
N ALA A 39 -14.20 -33.92 10.01
CA ALA A 39 -15.49 -34.54 10.32
C ALA A 39 -15.62 -35.86 9.56
N ASN A 40 -15.90 -36.97 10.25
CA ASN A 40 -16.00 -38.31 9.65
C ASN A 40 -17.21 -39.09 10.18
N LEU A 41 -17.78 -39.95 9.32
CA LEU A 41 -19.02 -40.69 9.54
C LEU A 41 -18.73 -42.20 9.63
N TRP A 42 -19.09 -42.86 10.73
CA TRP A 42 -18.86 -44.28 10.97
C TRP A 42 -20.20 -44.99 11.26
N GLY A 43 -20.58 -45.97 10.43
CA GLY A 43 -21.77 -46.81 10.68
C GLY A 43 -21.49 -47.91 11.70
N SER A 44 -22.46 -48.26 12.55
CA SER A 44 -22.28 -49.30 13.57
C SER A 44 -22.40 -50.73 13.00
N SER A 45 -21.51 -51.11 12.08
CA SER A 45 -21.36 -52.50 11.60
C SER A 45 -19.94 -52.82 11.13
N VAL A 46 -19.17 -53.45 12.02
CA VAL A 46 -18.09 -54.42 11.72
C VAL A 46 -16.79 -53.90 11.08
N ALA A 47 -15.74 -53.95 11.91
CA ALA A 47 -14.34 -54.28 11.62
C ALA A 47 -13.53 -53.51 10.54
N ALA A 48 -12.53 -52.79 11.05
CA ALA A 48 -11.13 -52.85 10.61
C ALA A 48 -10.82 -52.96 9.10
N GLY A 49 -10.49 -51.80 8.52
CA GLY A 49 -9.58 -51.72 7.37
C GLY A 49 -10.25 -51.85 6.01
N ASN A 50 -10.56 -50.70 5.40
CA ASN A 50 -10.39 -50.50 3.97
C ASN A 50 -10.16 -49.01 3.67
N SER A 51 -9.30 -48.75 2.69
CA SER A 51 -9.09 -47.42 2.11
C SER A 51 -10.35 -46.90 1.45
N PHE A 52 -10.64 -45.60 1.56
CA PHE A 52 -11.59 -44.95 0.66
C PHE A 52 -11.06 -45.05 -0.77
N VAL A 53 -11.77 -45.81 -1.60
CA VAL A 53 -11.49 -45.91 -3.03
C VAL A 53 -12.07 -44.68 -3.70
N THR A 54 -11.21 -43.88 -4.31
CA THR A 54 -11.58 -42.83 -5.25
C THR A 54 -12.02 -43.46 -6.57
N ASP A 55 -13.32 -43.67 -6.78
CA ASP A 55 -13.84 -43.84 -8.14
C ASP A 55 -15.33 -43.49 -8.29
N GLN A 56 -15.68 -43.06 -9.50
CA GLN A 56 -17.03 -42.72 -10.01
C GLN A 56 -17.68 -41.38 -9.57
N GLN A 57 -17.28 -40.33 -10.29
CA GLN A 57 -18.15 -39.35 -10.97
C GLN A 57 -19.33 -38.69 -10.20
N ASP A 58 -19.00 -37.62 -9.45
CA ASP A 58 -19.71 -36.35 -9.64
C ASP A 58 -18.67 -35.20 -9.76
N PRO A 59 -18.43 -34.65 -10.96
CA PRO A 59 -17.44 -33.58 -11.16
C PRO A 59 -17.88 -32.21 -10.62
N SER A 60 -19.09 -32.07 -10.05
CA SER A 60 -19.53 -30.83 -9.40
C SER A 60 -18.98 -30.65 -7.98
N ILE A 61 -18.47 -31.71 -7.35
CA ILE A 61 -17.87 -31.68 -6.01
C ILE A 61 -16.33 -31.75 -6.12
N GLN A 62 -15.72 -30.67 -6.61
CA GLN A 62 -14.26 -30.50 -6.46
C GLN A 62 -13.89 -30.34 -4.98
N GLU A 63 -12.72 -30.87 -4.59
CA GLU A 63 -12.12 -30.84 -3.23
C GLU A 63 -11.72 -29.43 -2.74
N LYS A 64 -12.62 -28.46 -2.82
CA LYS A 64 -12.52 -27.21 -2.06
C LYS A 64 -12.76 -27.51 -0.59
N SER A 65 -11.68 -27.81 0.14
CA SER A 65 -11.56 -27.60 1.59
C SER A 65 -12.85 -27.87 2.38
N LEU A 66 -13.21 -29.15 2.55
CA LEU A 66 -14.24 -29.59 3.50
C LEU A 66 -13.93 -29.19 4.96
N TYR A 67 -12.74 -28.64 5.20
CA TYR A 67 -12.07 -28.47 6.49
C TYR A 67 -11.84 -26.99 6.88
N SER A 68 -12.45 -26.04 6.16
CA SER A 68 -12.41 -24.61 6.48
C SER A 68 -13.79 -24.00 6.65
N SER A 69 -14.68 -24.67 7.38
CA SER A 69 -15.88 -24.02 7.91
C SER A 69 -15.48 -23.11 9.08
N SER A 70 -15.41 -21.80 8.80
CA SER A 70 -15.32 -20.81 9.88
C SER A 70 -16.61 -20.86 10.68
N VAL A 71 -16.47 -20.88 12.01
CA VAL A 71 -17.60 -20.85 12.93
C VAL A 71 -17.89 -19.38 13.24
N GLU A 72 -19.15 -18.98 13.17
CA GLU A 72 -19.60 -17.64 13.57
C GLU A 72 -20.41 -17.71 14.86
N LEU A 73 -20.31 -16.65 15.65
CA LEU A 73 -21.13 -16.46 16.83
C LEU A 73 -22.55 -16.07 16.38
N VAL A 74 -23.57 -16.80 16.87
CA VAL A 74 -24.98 -16.65 16.48
C VAL A 74 -25.79 -15.92 17.56
N THR A 75 -25.36 -15.98 18.82
CA THR A 75 -25.97 -15.29 19.95
C THR A 75 -24.97 -14.32 20.57
N THR A 76 -25.42 -13.17 21.07
CA THR A 76 -24.55 -12.22 21.75
C THR A 76 -23.88 -12.86 22.99
N PRO A 77 -22.65 -12.43 23.35
CA PRO A 77 -21.87 -13.06 24.43
C PRO A 77 -22.57 -13.07 25.80
N GLU A 78 -23.44 -12.09 26.07
CA GLU A 78 -24.24 -12.01 27.30
C GLU A 78 -25.21 -13.22 27.48
N GLU A 79 -25.60 -13.88 26.38
CA GLU A 79 -26.41 -15.10 26.39
C GLU A 79 -25.60 -16.31 25.89
N TYR A 80 -24.63 -16.75 26.71
CA TYR A 80 -24.09 -18.11 26.70
C TYR A 80 -23.63 -18.60 25.31
N PRO A 81 -22.49 -18.08 24.80
CA PRO A 81 -22.21 -17.95 23.37
C PRO A 81 -22.37 -19.24 22.55
N LEU A 82 -23.31 -19.20 21.60
CA LEU A 82 -23.60 -20.26 20.64
C LEU A 82 -22.95 -19.96 19.29
N TRP A 83 -22.06 -20.85 18.87
CA TRP A 83 -21.26 -20.75 17.65
C TRP A 83 -21.74 -21.76 16.59
N ARG A 84 -22.04 -21.33 15.36
CA ARG A 84 -22.47 -22.19 14.25
C ARG A 84 -21.50 -22.15 13.06
N THR A 85 -21.33 -23.26 12.33
CA THR A 85 -20.55 -23.25 11.08
C THR A 85 -21.25 -22.43 9.99
N ARG A 86 -20.57 -21.40 9.46
CA ARG A 86 -21.04 -20.53 8.36
C ARG A 86 -21.50 -21.30 7.14
N CYS A 87 -20.67 -22.25 6.73
CA CYS A 87 -21.00 -23.21 5.69
C CYS A 87 -21.47 -24.51 6.37
N PRO A 88 -22.53 -25.16 5.86
CA PRO A 88 -22.79 -26.55 6.23
C PRO A 88 -21.60 -27.40 5.77
N VAL A 89 -21.17 -28.34 6.62
CA VAL A 89 -20.27 -29.41 6.17
C VAL A 89 -21.09 -30.36 5.32
N ILE A 90 -20.52 -30.71 4.17
CA ILE A 90 -21.20 -31.48 3.13
C ILE A 90 -20.71 -32.93 3.23
N CYS A 91 -21.61 -33.84 3.63
CA CYS A 91 -21.31 -35.26 3.76
C CYS A 91 -22.11 -36.08 2.75
N ALA A 92 -21.42 -36.89 1.94
CA ALA A 92 -22.05 -37.91 1.10
C ALA A 92 -22.31 -39.16 1.94
N VAL A 93 -23.56 -39.63 1.98
CA VAL A 93 -23.94 -40.88 2.66
C VAL A 93 -24.09 -41.97 1.61
N ASN A 94 -23.10 -42.86 1.51
CA ASN A 94 -22.98 -43.83 0.41
C ASN A 94 -23.54 -45.23 0.73
N THR A 95 -24.18 -45.44 1.89
CA THR A 95 -25.00 -46.63 2.18
C THR A 95 -25.74 -46.46 3.50
N ILE A 96 -27.06 -46.63 3.50
CA ILE A 96 -27.84 -46.73 4.74
C ILE A 96 -27.79 -48.18 5.24
N SER A 97 -27.20 -48.43 6.41
CA SER A 97 -27.24 -49.76 7.03
C SER A 97 -28.54 -49.98 7.82
N ASP A 98 -29.11 -51.18 7.74
CA ASP A 98 -30.39 -51.58 8.36
C ASP A 98 -30.49 -51.36 9.89
N THR A 99 -29.39 -51.05 10.59
CA THR A 99 -29.33 -50.87 12.05
C THR A 99 -29.40 -49.43 12.54
N GLY A 100 -29.57 -48.43 11.66
CA GLY A 100 -30.01 -47.06 12.00
C GLY A 100 -29.02 -46.15 12.76
N MET A 101 -28.05 -46.70 13.50
CA MET A 101 -27.10 -45.92 14.29
C MET A 101 -25.81 -45.57 13.52
N PHE A 102 -25.52 -44.27 13.47
CA PHE A 102 -24.29 -43.71 12.93
C PHE A 102 -23.54 -42.95 14.04
N GLN A 103 -22.26 -43.21 14.18
CA GLN A 103 -21.35 -42.46 15.05
C GLN A 103 -20.55 -41.48 14.21
N HIS A 104 -20.62 -40.20 14.54
CA HIS A 104 -19.80 -39.18 13.90
C HIS A 104 -18.62 -38.81 14.81
N ARG A 105 -17.44 -38.64 14.22
CA ARG A 105 -16.23 -38.16 14.90
C ARG A 105 -15.79 -36.82 14.31
N TYR A 106 -15.48 -35.87 15.18
CA TYR A 106 -15.07 -34.51 14.83
C TYR A 106 -13.75 -34.15 15.48
N ARG A 107 -12.87 -33.48 14.73
CA ARG A 107 -11.69 -32.80 15.28
C ARG A 107 -11.88 -31.30 15.16
N TYR A 108 -11.61 -30.58 16.24
CA TYR A 108 -11.70 -29.12 16.29
C TYR A 108 -10.44 -28.52 16.92
N LEU A 109 -10.25 -27.24 16.63
CA LEU A 109 -9.07 -26.46 16.94
C LEU A 109 -9.51 -25.14 17.54
N VAL A 110 -9.03 -24.83 18.75
CA VAL A 110 -9.21 -23.53 19.41
C VAL A 110 -7.89 -22.79 19.36
N VAL A 111 -7.89 -21.58 18.82
CA VAL A 111 -6.70 -20.71 18.72
C VAL A 111 -7.00 -19.43 19.49
N THR A 112 -6.31 -19.20 20.61
CA THR A 112 -6.50 -17.98 21.43
C THR A 112 -5.82 -16.75 20.80
N PRO A 113 -6.17 -15.52 21.20
CA PRO A 113 -5.55 -14.30 20.68
C PRO A 113 -4.03 -14.32 20.83
N GLY A 114 -3.30 -13.90 19.79
CA GLY A 114 -1.83 -13.87 19.79
C GLY A 114 -1.15 -15.18 19.37
N ALA A 115 -1.85 -16.32 19.36
CA ALA A 115 -1.31 -17.55 18.79
C ALA A 115 -1.29 -17.49 17.24
N SER A 116 -0.17 -17.86 16.62
CA SER A 116 -0.07 -18.06 15.17
C SER A 116 0.34 -19.50 14.84
N ILE A 117 -0.32 -20.09 13.84
CA ILE A 117 -0.04 -21.47 13.40
C ILE A 117 0.92 -21.39 12.21
N ILE A 118 2.16 -21.80 12.45
CA ILE A 118 3.27 -21.61 11.50
C ILE A 118 3.25 -22.66 10.37
N ASN A 119 2.58 -23.81 10.56
CA ASN A 119 2.34 -24.83 9.53
C ASN A 119 0.98 -25.51 9.72
N GLN A 120 0.18 -25.63 8.64
CA GLN A 120 -1.13 -26.28 8.69
C GLN A 120 -1.08 -27.82 8.58
N GLU A 121 0.00 -28.39 8.04
CA GLU A 121 0.11 -29.82 7.72
C GLU A 121 0.59 -30.70 8.90
N GLN A 122 1.02 -30.12 10.02
CA GLN A 122 1.52 -30.85 11.21
C GLN A 122 0.71 -30.55 12.48
N ILE A 123 -0.61 -30.67 12.41
CA ILE A 123 -1.50 -30.62 13.58
C ILE A 123 -1.70 -32.06 14.12
N ASP A 124 -0.64 -32.60 14.73
CA ASP A 124 -0.68 -33.86 15.48
C ASP A 124 -1.28 -33.68 16.88
N THR A 125 -1.72 -34.79 17.49
CA THR A 125 -2.78 -34.87 18.51
C THR A 125 -2.45 -34.38 19.94
N THR A 126 -1.64 -33.34 20.09
CA THR A 126 -1.30 -32.75 21.40
C THR A 126 -1.19 -31.23 21.31
N ASP A 127 -1.73 -30.52 22.29
CA ASP A 127 -1.67 -29.06 22.40
C ASP A 127 -0.25 -28.52 22.26
N GLN A 128 -0.09 -27.43 21.50
CA GLN A 128 1.21 -26.83 21.24
C GLN A 128 1.24 -25.37 21.70
N MET A 129 2.33 -24.99 22.37
CA MET A 129 2.68 -23.59 22.61
C MET A 129 3.45 -23.05 21.40
N THR A 130 3.15 -21.81 21.01
CA THR A 130 3.83 -21.13 19.90
C THR A 130 5.28 -20.80 20.24
N SER A 131 6.15 -20.77 19.22
CA SER A 131 7.61 -20.59 19.34
C SER A 131 8.08 -19.29 20.02
N ASP A 132 7.16 -18.35 20.21
CA ASP A 132 7.45 -16.93 20.45
C ASP A 132 7.34 -16.56 21.94
N GLY A 133 6.85 -17.48 22.79
CA GLY A 133 6.75 -17.30 24.24
C GLY A 133 5.72 -16.26 24.71
N LEU A 134 4.90 -15.72 23.79
CA LEU A 134 3.72 -14.92 24.10
C LEU A 134 2.50 -15.84 24.31
N ASP A 135 1.57 -15.42 25.17
CA ASP A 135 0.51 -16.25 25.79
C ASP A 135 -0.62 -16.72 24.83
N GLY A 136 -0.25 -17.40 23.75
CA GLY A 136 -1.14 -18.04 22.79
C GLY A 136 -1.14 -19.57 22.94
N LEU A 137 -2.33 -20.17 23.03
CA LEU A 137 -2.51 -21.61 23.19
C LEU A 137 -3.36 -22.17 22.05
N VAL A 138 -2.90 -23.27 21.45
CA VAL A 138 -3.61 -24.00 20.40
C VAL A 138 -4.09 -25.34 20.96
N HIS A 139 -5.38 -25.43 21.25
CA HIS A 139 -6.00 -26.63 21.82
C HIS A 139 -6.66 -27.49 20.74
N ILE A 140 -6.41 -28.81 20.75
CA ILE A 140 -6.88 -29.76 19.73
C ILE A 140 -7.79 -30.81 20.37
N GLY A 141 -9.10 -30.67 20.16
CA GLY A 141 -10.10 -31.57 20.71
C GLY A 141 -10.65 -32.57 19.69
N GLN A 142 -11.08 -33.75 20.18
CA GLN A 142 -11.82 -34.74 19.38
C GLN A 142 -13.12 -35.11 20.12
N TRP A 143 -14.25 -35.08 19.41
CA TRP A 143 -15.59 -35.39 19.94
C TRP A 143 -16.27 -36.48 19.12
N GLU A 144 -17.04 -37.34 19.79
CA GLU A 144 -17.78 -38.44 19.16
C GLU A 144 -19.24 -38.37 19.58
N ASP A 145 -20.16 -38.28 18.61
CA ASP A 145 -21.60 -38.15 18.87
C ASP A 145 -22.38 -39.28 18.15
N PRO A 146 -23.05 -40.18 18.89
CA PRO A 146 -23.90 -41.21 18.30
C PRO A 146 -25.31 -40.67 18.01
N PHE A 147 -25.72 -40.71 16.74
CA PHE A 147 -27.08 -40.38 16.32
C PHE A 147 -27.83 -41.61 15.79
N ASP A 148 -29.12 -41.68 16.11
CA ASP A 148 -30.03 -42.79 15.79
C ASP A 148 -31.05 -42.34 14.73
N ILE A 149 -30.94 -42.87 13.51
CA ILE A 149 -31.87 -42.61 12.41
C ILE A 149 -32.97 -43.68 12.46
N GLN A 150 -34.05 -43.38 13.18
CA GLN A 150 -35.15 -44.34 13.34
C GLN A 150 -35.96 -44.49 12.05
N ASN A 151 -35.92 -45.69 11.48
CA ASN A 151 -36.58 -46.03 10.24
C ASN A 151 -38.08 -46.28 10.47
N HIS A 152 -38.91 -45.26 10.22
CA HIS A 152 -40.36 -45.39 10.11
C HIS A 152 -40.72 -45.55 8.63
N GLY A 153 -41.20 -46.75 8.27
CA GLY A 153 -41.25 -47.22 6.87
C GLY A 153 -41.96 -46.31 5.87
N ASP A 154 -41.46 -46.35 4.63
CA ASP A 154 -41.86 -45.63 3.42
C ASP A 154 -41.85 -44.08 3.46
N ASP A 155 -41.70 -43.44 4.62
CA ASP A 155 -41.54 -41.97 4.77
C ASP A 155 -40.34 -41.63 5.70
N MET A 156 -39.13 -41.46 5.14
CA MET A 156 -37.94 -41.01 5.90
C MET A 156 -37.99 -39.51 6.24
N LYS A 157 -38.91 -39.11 7.14
CA LYS A 157 -38.99 -37.74 7.65
C LYS A 157 -37.82 -37.41 8.57
N VAL A 158 -36.91 -36.57 8.09
CA VAL A 158 -35.97 -35.84 8.95
C VAL A 158 -36.76 -34.87 9.83
N MET A 159 -36.75 -35.10 11.14
CA MET A 159 -37.30 -34.17 12.12
C MET A 159 -36.42 -32.92 12.17
N GLN A 160 -36.78 -31.88 11.41
CA GLN A 160 -36.18 -30.56 11.51
C GLN A 160 -36.55 -29.94 12.87
N LYS A 161 -35.76 -30.25 13.89
CA LYS A 161 -35.86 -29.62 15.21
C LYS A 161 -35.46 -28.15 15.11
N SER A 162 -36.17 -27.28 15.83
CA SER A 162 -35.65 -25.94 16.09
C SER A 162 -34.30 -26.05 16.81
N LEU A 163 -33.43 -25.06 16.63
CA LEU A 163 -32.17 -24.95 17.40
C LEU A 163 -32.43 -25.01 18.92
N ASP A 164 -33.61 -24.55 19.36
CA ASP A 164 -34.06 -24.53 20.75
C ASP A 164 -34.42 -25.93 21.31
N GLU A 165 -34.69 -26.91 20.44
CA GLU A 165 -35.11 -28.28 20.80
C GLU A 165 -33.96 -29.30 20.78
N LEU A 166 -32.74 -28.82 20.56
CA LEU A 166 -31.52 -29.62 20.50
C LEU A 166 -31.03 -29.97 21.92
N PRO A 167 -30.83 -31.26 22.26
CA PRO A 167 -30.37 -31.65 23.59
C PRO A 167 -28.87 -31.39 23.75
N PHE A 168 -28.52 -30.26 24.34
CA PHE A 168 -27.12 -29.91 24.64
C PHE A 168 -26.51 -30.85 25.69
N ARG A 169 -25.32 -31.40 25.40
CA ARG A 169 -24.39 -31.93 26.41
C ARG A 169 -23.18 -31.00 26.53
N SER A 170 -22.80 -30.69 27.76
CA SER A 170 -21.63 -29.86 28.06
C SER A 170 -20.33 -30.57 27.68
N ILE A 171 -19.37 -29.78 27.20
CA ILE A 171 -17.98 -30.17 27.03
C ILE A 171 -17.21 -29.09 27.79
N ASP A 172 -16.61 -29.44 28.92
CA ASP A 172 -15.81 -28.50 29.70
C ASP A 172 -14.48 -28.29 28.99
N VAL A 173 -14.35 -27.17 28.30
CA VAL A 173 -13.06 -26.67 27.79
C VAL A 173 -12.66 -25.56 28.76
N ASP A 174 -11.62 -25.79 29.57
CA ASP A 174 -11.16 -24.80 30.55
C ASP A 174 -10.36 -23.71 29.85
N VAL A 175 -11.03 -22.59 29.53
CA VAL A 175 -10.45 -21.42 28.85
C VAL A 175 -10.57 -20.16 29.72
N SER A 176 -10.39 -20.34 31.04
CA SER A 176 -10.68 -19.39 32.13
C SER A 176 -9.88 -18.08 32.17
N SER A 177 -9.42 -17.57 31.03
CA SER A 177 -8.75 -16.29 30.85
C SER A 177 -9.36 -15.45 29.71
N PHE A 178 -10.22 -14.48 30.06
CA PHE A 178 -10.65 -13.27 29.31
C PHE A 178 -11.97 -13.28 28.49
N THR A 179 -13.11 -13.27 29.19
CA THR A 179 -14.47 -12.95 28.69
C THR A 179 -14.68 -11.44 28.38
N GLU A 180 -15.25 -11.11 27.20
CA GLU A 180 -16.64 -10.67 26.86
C GLU A 180 -16.89 -9.14 26.77
N ALA A 181 -17.96 -8.77 26.05
CA ALA A 181 -17.95 -7.86 24.87
C ALA A 181 -19.35 -7.31 24.44
N GLU A 182 -19.42 -6.43 23.41
CA GLU A 182 -20.58 -6.14 22.50
C GLU A 182 -21.85 -5.41 23.06
N VAL A 183 -22.85 -4.83 22.33
CA VAL A 183 -23.01 -4.09 21.02
C VAL A 183 -24.42 -3.40 20.94
N ALA A 184 -24.70 -2.50 19.94
CA ALA A 184 -26.03 -2.08 19.37
C ALA A 184 -26.68 -0.71 19.79
N MET A 185 -27.69 -0.10 19.12
CA MET A 185 -27.96 0.29 17.69
C MET A 185 -29.32 1.06 17.47
N SER A 186 -29.33 2.15 16.65
CA SER A 186 -30.33 2.50 15.56
C SER A 186 -31.64 3.38 15.68
N LYS A 187 -31.91 4.16 14.58
CA LYS A 187 -33.17 4.36 13.73
C LYS A 187 -34.35 5.38 13.94
N SER A 188 -34.96 5.77 12.77
CA SER A 188 -36.26 6.50 12.42
C SER A 188 -36.44 8.05 12.60
N THR A 189 -36.99 8.91 11.69
CA THR A 189 -37.43 8.89 10.23
C THR A 189 -37.70 10.32 9.60
N ASP A 190 -37.18 10.63 8.37
CA ASP A 190 -37.63 11.60 7.28
C ASP A 190 -37.81 13.16 7.53
N THR A 191 -37.85 14.11 6.55
CA THR A 191 -38.45 14.23 5.18
C THR A 191 -37.68 15.15 4.18
N ALA A 192 -38.23 15.40 2.98
CA ALA A 192 -37.50 15.85 1.77
C ALA A 192 -37.79 17.27 1.23
N ASP A 193 -36.93 17.65 0.26
CA ASP A 193 -37.14 18.57 -0.89
C ASP A 193 -36.92 20.09 -0.74
N GLY A 194 -36.48 20.72 -1.85
CA GLY A 194 -36.45 22.19 -2.03
C GLY A 194 -35.07 22.87 -1.99
N ALA A 195 -34.35 22.86 -3.12
CA ALA A 195 -33.18 23.72 -3.31
C ALA A 195 -33.58 25.11 -3.86
N GLU A 196 -33.65 26.14 -3.00
CA GLU A 196 -33.67 27.54 -3.48
C GLU A 196 -32.95 28.51 -2.53
N ARG A 197 -32.21 29.45 -3.14
CA ARG A 197 -31.49 30.59 -2.53
C ARG A 197 -32.49 31.74 -2.28
N THR A 198 -32.40 32.68 -1.34
CA THR A 198 -31.40 33.14 -0.33
C THR A 198 -32.09 34.21 0.53
N SER A 199 -31.53 34.62 1.67
CA SER A 199 -31.63 36.04 2.11
C SER A 199 -30.33 36.61 2.64
N ASP A 200 -29.59 35.85 3.46
CA ASP A 200 -28.28 36.26 4.01
C ASP A 200 -27.07 35.72 3.22
N GLY A 201 -27.28 35.25 2.00
CA GLY A 201 -26.30 35.26 0.90
C GLY A 201 -25.00 34.44 1.01
N ILE A 202 -24.65 33.86 2.16
CA ILE A 202 -23.33 33.24 2.37
C ILE A 202 -23.39 31.73 2.18
N ARG A 203 -22.67 31.28 1.15
CA ARG A 203 -22.23 29.91 0.94
C ARG A 203 -20.82 29.79 1.53
N ILE A 204 -20.58 28.76 2.34
CA ILE A 204 -19.26 28.38 2.88
C ILE A 204 -19.08 26.91 2.47
N ASP A 205 -18.42 26.50 1.37
CA ASP A 205 -17.35 27.09 0.55
C ASP A 205 -16.16 27.62 1.37
N THR A 206 -15.38 26.69 1.95
CA THR A 206 -14.00 26.94 2.42
C THR A 206 -13.02 25.86 1.97
N PHE A 207 -12.77 25.80 0.67
CA PHE A 207 -11.51 25.29 0.08
C PHE A 207 -10.94 26.21 -1.01
N ASN A 208 -11.63 27.31 -1.35
CA ASN A 208 -11.17 28.33 -2.30
C ASN A 208 -10.61 29.59 -1.60
N ASN A 209 -9.97 29.44 -0.43
CA ASN A 209 -9.17 30.53 0.13
C ASN A 209 -7.72 30.37 -0.35
N PRO A 210 -7.20 31.22 -1.24
CA PRO A 210 -5.80 31.14 -1.70
C PRO A 210 -4.77 31.35 -0.57
N ASN A 211 -5.22 31.73 0.64
CA ASN A 211 -4.39 31.79 1.84
C ASN A 211 -4.37 30.47 2.65
N ASP A 212 -4.96 29.35 2.22
CA ASP A 212 -4.98 28.08 2.98
C ASP A 212 -3.56 27.66 3.40
N TYR A 213 -3.26 27.63 4.71
CA TYR A 213 -1.90 27.34 5.19
C TYR A 213 -1.52 25.86 5.06
N SER A 214 -2.45 24.92 4.92
CA SER A 214 -2.09 23.52 4.68
C SER A 214 -1.66 23.29 3.23
N LEU A 215 -2.34 23.93 2.28
CA LEU A 215 -1.91 24.00 0.88
C LEU A 215 -0.73 24.95 0.67
N GLN A 216 -0.64 26.05 1.40
CA GLN A 216 0.48 26.98 1.34
C GLN A 216 1.71 26.40 2.03
N VAL A 217 1.59 25.67 3.16
CA VAL A 217 2.70 24.90 3.75
C VAL A 217 3.05 23.71 2.90
N TYR A 218 2.09 23.04 2.24
CA TYR A 218 2.43 22.04 1.24
C TYR A 218 3.20 22.67 0.07
N ARG A 219 2.79 23.84 -0.43
CA ARG A 219 3.49 24.62 -1.46
C ARG A 219 4.83 25.20 -0.98
N GLU A 220 4.96 25.56 0.29
CA GLU A 220 6.21 26.01 0.92
C GLU A 220 7.13 24.83 1.19
N ILE A 221 6.63 23.64 1.55
CA ILE A 221 7.39 22.39 1.63
C ILE A 221 7.77 21.89 0.24
N VAL A 222 6.93 22.11 -0.78
CA VAL A 222 7.23 21.84 -2.19
C VAL A 222 8.30 22.81 -2.67
N ALA A 223 8.17 24.10 -2.41
CA ALA A 223 9.17 25.12 -2.75
C ALA A 223 10.44 24.97 -1.92
N GLN A 224 10.36 24.47 -0.68
CA GLN A 224 11.49 24.10 0.16
C GLN A 224 12.08 22.77 -0.29
N ARG A 225 11.31 21.84 -0.87
CA ARG A 225 11.83 20.62 -1.53
C ARG A 225 12.45 20.94 -2.88
N GLU A 226 11.99 21.99 -3.56
CA GLU A 226 12.63 22.58 -4.74
C GLU A 226 13.92 23.29 -4.30
N ALA A 227 13.91 24.12 -3.24
CA ALA A 227 15.10 24.78 -2.69
C ALA A 227 16.07 23.83 -1.95
N ASP A 228 15.60 22.69 -1.43
CA ASP A 228 16.42 21.64 -0.82
C ASP A 228 16.88 20.64 -1.89
N ASN A 229 16.16 20.51 -3.01
CA ASN A 229 16.77 19.99 -4.24
C ASN A 229 17.83 20.99 -4.73
N GLU A 230 17.65 22.31 -4.65
CA GLU A 230 18.70 23.30 -5.00
C GLU A 230 19.89 23.24 -4.03
N ASN A 231 19.69 23.07 -2.71
CA ASN A 231 20.78 22.87 -1.74
C ASN A 231 21.45 21.50 -1.88
N MET A 232 20.68 20.45 -2.21
CA MET A 232 21.24 19.15 -2.58
C MET A 232 21.92 19.22 -3.95
N ASP A 233 21.48 20.10 -4.84
CA ASP A 233 22.12 20.44 -6.10
C ASP A 233 23.40 21.28 -5.85
N GLU A 234 23.50 22.06 -4.76
CA GLU A 234 24.75 22.69 -4.29
C GLU A 234 25.73 21.65 -3.70
N GLU A 235 25.27 20.69 -2.90
CA GLU A 235 26.10 19.53 -2.51
C GLU A 235 26.50 18.68 -3.73
N LEU A 236 25.57 18.45 -4.67
CA LEU A 236 25.87 17.79 -5.93
C LEU A 236 26.83 18.62 -6.76
N LEU A 237 26.78 19.95 -6.79
CA LEU A 237 27.75 20.82 -7.46
C LEU A 237 29.16 20.63 -6.88
N THR A 238 29.31 20.52 -5.56
CA THR A 238 30.61 20.15 -4.95
C THR A 238 31.04 18.72 -5.28
N THR A 239 30.08 17.84 -5.59
CA THR A 239 30.35 16.47 -6.08
C THR A 239 30.63 16.45 -7.59
N GLU A 240 30.04 17.34 -8.38
CA GLU A 240 30.28 17.55 -9.81
C GLU A 240 31.69 18.11 -10.04
N GLU A 241 32.23 18.92 -9.11
CA GLU A 241 33.65 19.30 -9.13
C GLU A 241 34.60 18.10 -8.90
N LEU A 242 34.18 17.09 -8.13
CA LEU A 242 34.93 15.84 -7.91
C LEU A 242 34.72 14.79 -9.02
N LEU A 243 33.60 14.87 -9.74
CA LEU A 243 33.18 13.88 -10.74
C LEU A 243 33.36 14.33 -12.20
N ARG A 244 33.67 15.61 -12.45
CA ARG A 244 33.75 16.25 -13.79
C ARG A 244 34.64 15.57 -14.82
N ASP A 245 35.59 14.75 -14.37
CA ASP A 245 36.57 14.06 -15.21
C ASP A 245 36.32 12.53 -15.31
N LYS A 246 35.27 11.98 -14.67
CA LYS A 246 34.93 10.54 -14.77
C LYS A 246 34.12 10.24 -16.03
N ARG A 247 34.48 9.14 -16.71
CA ARG A 247 33.69 8.59 -17.83
C ARG A 247 32.61 7.65 -17.31
N ILE A 248 31.44 7.68 -17.92
CA ILE A 248 30.29 6.82 -17.58
C ILE A 248 29.93 5.95 -18.79
N PHE A 249 29.85 4.64 -18.57
CA PHE A 249 29.36 3.67 -19.55
C PHE A 249 27.96 3.20 -19.16
N LEU A 250 26.94 3.65 -19.89
CA LEU A 250 25.56 3.18 -19.75
C LEU A 250 25.37 1.93 -20.61
N VAL A 251 25.27 0.77 -19.97
CA VAL A 251 25.27 -0.54 -20.63
C VAL A 251 23.87 -1.14 -20.58
N CYS A 252 23.30 -1.39 -21.75
CA CYS A 252 21.91 -1.84 -21.91
C CYS A 252 21.81 -2.85 -23.05
N TYR A 253 20.86 -3.79 -23.01
CA TYR A 253 20.79 -4.79 -24.08
C TYR A 253 20.41 -4.19 -25.44
N HIS A 254 19.47 -3.24 -25.48
CA HIS A 254 19.18 -2.45 -26.68
C HIS A 254 19.67 -1.02 -26.46
N LEU A 255 20.50 -0.52 -27.39
CA LEU A 255 20.89 0.89 -27.41
C LEU A 255 19.63 1.76 -27.53
N PRO A 256 19.56 2.90 -26.81
CA PRO A 256 18.38 3.77 -26.81
C PRO A 256 18.31 4.67 -28.06
N VAL A 257 18.51 4.10 -29.25
CA VAL A 257 18.57 4.81 -30.54
C VAL A 257 17.59 4.22 -31.55
N ASN A 258 16.84 5.09 -32.23
CA ASN A 258 16.08 4.75 -33.42
C ASN A 258 17.05 4.70 -34.60
N LEU A 259 17.27 3.51 -35.15
CA LEU A 259 18.09 3.30 -36.34
C LEU A 259 17.17 3.08 -37.55
N VAL A 260 17.31 3.90 -38.59
CA VAL A 260 16.50 3.85 -39.81
C VAL A 260 17.41 3.68 -41.02
N LYS A 261 17.13 2.68 -41.86
CA LYS A 261 17.84 2.46 -43.13
C LYS A 261 17.08 3.16 -44.26
N ASN A 262 17.79 3.90 -45.09
CA ASN A 262 17.24 4.44 -46.34
C ASN A 262 17.33 3.36 -47.42
N GLU A 263 16.19 2.76 -47.79
CA GLU A 263 16.11 1.69 -48.80
C GLU A 263 16.60 2.09 -50.20
N VAL A 264 16.73 3.40 -50.50
CA VAL A 264 17.18 3.90 -51.80
C VAL A 264 18.69 4.16 -51.83
N THR A 265 19.27 4.72 -50.77
CA THR A 265 20.72 5.01 -50.72
C THR A 265 21.54 3.93 -50.01
N GLY A 266 20.90 3.06 -49.21
CA GLY A 266 21.57 2.09 -48.35
C GLY A 266 22.25 2.72 -47.12
N GLU A 267 22.06 4.02 -46.88
CA GLU A 267 22.61 4.74 -45.73
C GLU A 267 21.74 4.55 -44.48
N PHE A 268 22.37 4.69 -43.32
CA PHE A 268 21.70 4.61 -42.03
C PHE A 268 21.62 5.99 -41.36
N PHE A 269 20.52 6.25 -40.68
CA PHE A 269 20.30 7.41 -39.83
C PHE A 269 20.00 6.93 -38.42
N ALA A 270 20.62 7.55 -37.42
CA ALA A 270 20.39 7.24 -36.02
C ALA A 270 20.05 8.50 -35.22
N GLU A 271 19.04 8.40 -34.37
CA GLU A 271 18.66 9.43 -33.40
C GLU A 271 18.37 8.77 -32.04
N PHE A 272 18.45 9.52 -30.94
CA PHE A 272 18.07 8.98 -29.63
C PHE A 272 16.55 8.79 -29.52
N THR A 273 16.16 7.69 -28.88
CA THR A 273 14.76 7.36 -28.55
C THR A 273 14.23 8.19 -27.38
N ASP A 274 12.92 8.11 -27.14
CA ASP A 274 12.25 8.66 -25.96
C ASP A 274 12.41 7.78 -24.69
N SER A 275 13.48 6.97 -24.62
CA SER A 275 13.78 6.04 -23.51
C SER A 275 14.35 6.73 -22.26
N LEU A 276 14.12 6.14 -21.09
CA LEU A 276 14.62 6.59 -19.77
C LEU A 276 16.15 6.82 -19.74
N ILE A 277 16.91 6.01 -20.47
CA ILE A 277 18.38 6.05 -20.51
C ILE A 277 18.91 6.71 -21.78
N ALA A 278 18.05 7.35 -22.58
CA ALA A 278 18.47 8.07 -23.78
C ALA A 278 19.11 9.43 -23.45
N LYS A 279 19.93 9.94 -24.36
CA LYS A 279 20.45 11.31 -24.26
C LYS A 279 19.35 12.34 -24.53
N THR A 280 19.09 13.20 -23.56
CA THR A 280 18.17 14.34 -23.68
C THR A 280 18.93 15.67 -23.86
N GLU A 281 18.34 16.64 -24.56
CA GLU A 281 18.95 17.97 -24.78
C GLU A 281 19.06 18.80 -23.48
N HIS A 282 18.13 18.58 -22.57
CA HIS A 282 17.99 19.23 -21.27
C HIS A 282 17.81 18.15 -20.21
N GLY A 283 18.53 18.23 -19.09
CA GLY A 283 18.49 17.22 -18.02
C GLY A 283 19.54 16.10 -18.11
N SER A 284 19.96 15.64 -19.29
CA SER A 284 20.86 14.49 -19.43
C SER A 284 22.21 14.63 -18.70
N VAL A 285 22.62 13.53 -18.05
CA VAL A 285 23.95 13.30 -17.42
C VAL A 285 25.13 13.67 -18.35
N THR A 286 24.95 13.61 -19.66
CA THR A 286 25.95 14.02 -20.67
C THR A 286 26.44 15.46 -20.59
N LYS A 287 25.80 16.33 -19.79
CA LYS A 287 26.27 17.70 -19.57
C LYS A 287 27.45 17.74 -18.60
N ASP A 288 27.48 16.79 -17.67
CA ASP A 288 28.35 16.83 -16.49
C ASP A 288 29.40 15.70 -16.52
N TYR A 289 29.18 14.67 -17.36
CA TYR A 289 30.03 13.48 -17.48
C TYR A 289 30.25 13.06 -18.95
N ASP A 290 31.46 12.57 -19.27
CA ASP A 290 31.76 11.96 -20.57
C ASP A 290 31.07 10.60 -20.68
N THR A 291 29.91 10.57 -21.36
CA THR A 291 28.99 9.43 -21.35
C THR A 291 29.05 8.65 -22.65
N TYR A 292 29.11 7.32 -22.51
CA TYR A 292 29.07 6.34 -23.59
C TYR A 292 27.92 5.36 -23.39
N TRP A 293 27.35 4.85 -24.48
CA TRP A 293 26.36 3.78 -24.45
C TRP A 293 26.93 2.53 -25.10
N LEU A 294 26.67 1.36 -24.50
CA LEU A 294 27.04 0.07 -25.07
C LEU A 294 25.85 -0.88 -25.07
N GLY A 295 25.56 -1.50 -26.20
CA GLY A 295 24.37 -2.34 -26.39
C GLY A 295 24.19 -2.86 -27.81
N THR A 296 23.10 -3.59 -28.06
CA THR A 296 22.72 -4.06 -29.41
C THR A 296 21.88 -3.03 -30.16
N VAL A 297 21.89 -3.11 -31.49
CA VAL A 297 20.94 -2.38 -32.34
C VAL A 297 19.70 -3.24 -32.62
N SER A 298 18.54 -2.61 -32.75
CA SER A 298 17.24 -3.30 -32.94
C SER A 298 17.07 -4.00 -34.28
N HIS A 299 17.98 -3.78 -35.24
CA HIS A 299 17.99 -4.45 -36.54
C HIS A 299 18.97 -5.62 -36.51
N ASN A 300 18.57 -6.77 -37.05
CA ASN A 300 19.50 -7.85 -37.35
C ASN A 300 20.42 -7.43 -38.52
N VAL A 301 21.74 -7.46 -38.31
CA VAL A 301 22.75 -7.02 -39.28
C VAL A 301 23.64 -8.20 -39.68
N GLU A 302 23.28 -8.83 -40.79
CA GLU A 302 23.94 -10.05 -41.30
C GLU A 302 25.20 -9.74 -42.11
N ASN A 303 25.24 -8.60 -42.78
CA ASN A 303 26.31 -8.14 -43.66
C ASN A 303 27.28 -7.19 -42.93
N GLU A 304 28.57 -7.51 -43.00
CA GLU A 304 29.62 -6.74 -42.33
C GLU A 304 29.71 -5.27 -42.83
N GLU A 305 29.33 -5.02 -44.09
CA GLU A 305 29.30 -3.66 -44.65
C GLU A 305 28.31 -2.74 -43.92
N ASP A 306 27.13 -3.24 -43.54
CA ASP A 306 26.16 -2.44 -42.82
C ASP A 306 26.55 -2.30 -41.34
N ARG A 307 27.27 -3.27 -40.75
CA ARG A 307 27.83 -3.12 -39.39
C ARG A 307 28.82 -1.95 -39.31
N VAL A 308 29.70 -1.82 -40.30
CA VAL A 308 30.64 -0.70 -40.40
C VAL A 308 29.89 0.63 -40.55
N LYS A 309 28.90 0.72 -41.45
CA LYS A 309 28.08 1.95 -41.60
C LYS A 309 27.34 2.32 -40.31
N ILE A 310 26.79 1.34 -39.62
CA ILE A 310 26.09 1.54 -38.35
C ILE A 310 27.06 2.01 -37.26
N GLN A 311 28.25 1.44 -37.17
CA GLN A 311 29.31 1.91 -36.27
C GLN A 311 29.72 3.36 -36.58
N GLU A 312 29.88 3.72 -37.86
CA GLU A 312 30.21 5.10 -38.27
C GLU A 312 29.12 6.10 -37.89
N VAL A 313 27.84 5.74 -38.06
CA VAL A 313 26.67 6.59 -37.73
C VAL A 313 26.43 6.69 -36.21
N LEU A 314 26.75 5.65 -35.44
CA LEU A 314 26.60 5.63 -33.98
C LEU A 314 27.78 6.25 -33.21
N LYS A 315 28.97 6.28 -33.82
CA LYS A 315 30.17 6.90 -33.24
C LYS A 315 29.99 8.36 -32.77
N PRO A 316 29.37 9.29 -33.53
CA PRO A 316 29.13 10.66 -33.04
C PRO A 316 28.07 10.76 -31.92
N LEU A 317 27.33 9.68 -31.66
CA LEU A 317 26.38 9.57 -30.55
C LEU A 317 27.00 8.91 -29.30
N ASN A 318 28.32 8.67 -29.28
CA ASN A 318 29.03 7.87 -28.27
C ASN A 318 28.41 6.47 -28.05
N CYS A 319 27.75 5.91 -29.07
CA CYS A 319 27.09 4.61 -29.01
C CYS A 319 27.98 3.51 -29.61
N ILE A 320 28.19 2.44 -28.85
CA ILE A 320 29.07 1.31 -29.16
C ILE A 320 28.18 0.08 -29.42
N PRO A 321 27.92 -0.28 -30.69
CA PRO A 321 27.04 -1.39 -31.03
C PRO A 321 27.74 -2.75 -30.91
N LEU A 322 27.05 -3.70 -30.28
CA LEU A 322 27.33 -5.13 -30.36
C LEU A 322 26.35 -5.81 -31.32
N PHE A 323 26.87 -6.73 -32.14
CA PHE A 323 26.10 -7.46 -33.13
C PHE A 323 26.11 -8.96 -32.80
N PHE A 324 24.94 -9.58 -32.85
CA PHE A 324 24.75 -11.02 -32.61
C PHE A 324 24.01 -11.65 -33.80
N THR A 325 24.14 -12.97 -33.97
CA THR A 325 23.38 -13.70 -35.01
C THR A 325 21.92 -13.87 -34.61
N ASN A 326 21.02 -14.06 -35.59
CA ASN A 326 19.61 -14.40 -35.31
C ASN A 326 19.48 -15.56 -34.32
N GLU A 327 20.22 -16.65 -34.50
CA GLU A 327 20.24 -17.81 -33.58
C GLU A 327 20.62 -17.40 -32.15
N THR A 328 21.59 -16.50 -32.00
CA THR A 328 21.98 -15.96 -30.67
C THR A 328 20.85 -15.12 -30.09
N VAL A 329 20.19 -14.26 -30.87
CA VAL A 329 19.07 -13.42 -30.43
C VAL A 329 17.83 -14.26 -30.09
N ASP A 330 17.56 -15.31 -30.86
CA ASP A 330 16.45 -16.24 -30.65
C ASP A 330 16.64 -17.04 -29.35
N SER A 331 17.84 -17.56 -29.08
CA SER A 331 18.13 -18.26 -27.82
C SER A 331 18.28 -17.32 -26.62
N PHE A 332 18.86 -16.13 -26.81
CA PHE A 332 19.09 -15.14 -25.74
C PHE A 332 17.83 -14.34 -25.39
N TYR A 333 17.33 -13.57 -26.35
CA TYR A 333 16.32 -12.54 -26.11
C TYR A 333 14.94 -13.15 -26.12
N TYR A 334 14.56 -13.82 -27.21
CA TYR A 334 13.24 -14.45 -27.30
C TYR A 334 13.15 -15.67 -26.37
N GLY A 335 14.20 -16.50 -26.31
CA GLY A 335 14.36 -17.64 -25.39
C GLY A 335 14.55 -17.21 -23.94
N MET A 336 15.78 -17.17 -23.43
CA MET A 336 16.03 -16.96 -21.99
C MET A 336 15.34 -15.71 -21.42
N CYS A 337 15.47 -14.56 -22.09
CA CYS A 337 15.00 -13.29 -21.54
C CYS A 337 13.46 -13.18 -21.58
N LYS A 338 12.81 -13.46 -22.71
CA LYS A 338 11.35 -13.32 -22.84
C LYS A 338 10.58 -14.57 -22.43
N GLN A 339 11.05 -15.79 -22.65
CA GLN A 339 10.31 -16.98 -22.18
C GLN A 339 10.49 -17.26 -20.69
N ILE A 340 11.71 -17.16 -20.15
CA ILE A 340 12.00 -17.59 -18.77
C ILE A 340 12.08 -16.42 -17.79
N LEU A 341 12.99 -15.47 -18.02
CA LEU A 341 13.26 -14.39 -17.05
C LEU A 341 12.08 -13.42 -16.92
N TRP A 342 11.48 -12.99 -18.03
CA TRP A 342 10.39 -12.00 -17.98
C TRP A 342 9.18 -12.49 -17.15
N PRO A 343 8.55 -13.66 -17.38
CA PRO A 343 7.41 -14.06 -16.58
C PRO A 343 7.82 -14.38 -15.13
N ALA A 344 8.96 -15.06 -14.92
CA ALA A 344 9.45 -15.38 -13.58
C ALA A 344 9.64 -14.11 -12.73
N PHE A 345 10.26 -13.06 -13.30
CA PHE A 345 10.44 -11.78 -12.61
C PHE A 345 9.13 -11.03 -12.36
N HIS A 346 8.11 -11.26 -13.20
CA HIS A 346 6.73 -10.82 -12.96
C HIS A 346 5.91 -11.80 -12.09
N ASN A 347 6.56 -12.66 -11.28
CA ASN A 347 5.92 -13.63 -10.38
C ASN A 347 4.95 -14.61 -11.07
N ILE A 348 5.27 -15.05 -12.29
CA ILE A 348 4.63 -16.21 -12.93
C ILE A 348 5.49 -17.45 -12.67
N ASP A 349 4.87 -18.49 -12.11
CA ASP A 349 5.47 -19.80 -11.81
C ASP A 349 5.90 -20.52 -13.10
N LEU A 350 7.05 -21.20 -13.09
CA LEU A 350 7.59 -21.87 -14.29
C LEU A 350 6.66 -22.97 -14.84
N LEU A 351 5.83 -23.60 -14.01
CA LEU A 351 4.82 -24.57 -14.44
C LEU A 351 3.67 -23.89 -15.18
N ASP A 352 3.32 -22.66 -14.83
CA ASP A 352 2.32 -21.88 -15.56
C ASP A 352 2.90 -21.38 -16.89
N ILE A 353 4.18 -20.99 -16.94
CA ILE A 353 4.88 -20.69 -18.22
C ILE A 353 4.83 -21.91 -19.16
N ALA A 354 5.07 -23.11 -18.63
CA ALA A 354 5.07 -24.34 -19.41
C ALA A 354 3.67 -24.77 -19.93
N LYS A 355 2.58 -24.28 -19.31
CA LYS A 355 1.19 -24.71 -19.61
C LYS A 355 0.33 -23.65 -20.30
N SER A 356 0.63 -22.36 -20.13
CA SER A 356 -0.16 -21.26 -20.69
C SER A 356 0.55 -20.55 -21.84
N GLY A 357 -0.20 -19.82 -22.67
CA GLY A 357 0.21 -19.32 -24.00
C GLY A 357 1.42 -18.39 -24.07
N TRP A 358 2.11 -18.17 -22.96
CA TRP A 358 3.44 -17.56 -22.93
C TRP A 358 4.45 -18.38 -23.75
N GLY A 359 4.41 -19.71 -23.63
CA GLY A 359 5.30 -20.66 -24.33
C GLY A 359 4.91 -20.99 -25.78
N GLU A 360 5.69 -21.84 -26.46
CA GLU A 360 5.48 -22.26 -27.85
C GLU A 360 4.30 -23.23 -28.05
N ASN A 361 3.08 -22.70 -28.04
CA ASN A 361 1.87 -23.44 -28.43
C ASN A 361 1.74 -23.63 -29.96
N ASN A 362 2.75 -24.25 -30.59
CA ASN A 362 2.63 -24.76 -31.96
C ASN A 362 1.81 -26.05 -31.97
N PHE A 363 0.49 -25.93 -31.98
CA PHE A 363 -0.44 -27.05 -32.19
C PHE A 363 -0.30 -27.72 -33.57
N PHE A 364 0.51 -27.16 -34.46
CA PHE A 364 0.78 -27.68 -35.79
C PHE A 364 2.29 -27.79 -36.03
N ASN A 365 2.73 -28.95 -36.52
CA ASN A 365 4.11 -29.13 -36.97
C ASN A 365 4.37 -28.38 -38.30
N LYS A 366 5.61 -28.36 -38.79
CA LYS A 366 5.97 -27.70 -40.07
C LYS A 366 5.24 -28.27 -41.30
N ASP A 367 4.63 -29.46 -41.18
CA ASP A 367 3.85 -30.12 -42.23
C ASP A 367 2.34 -29.85 -42.11
N GLY A 368 1.90 -29.05 -41.14
CA GLY A 368 0.50 -28.69 -40.90
C GLY A 368 -0.33 -29.75 -40.18
N ASN A 369 0.29 -30.77 -39.59
CA ASN A 369 -0.42 -31.80 -38.82
C ASN A 369 -0.72 -31.31 -37.40
N TYR A 370 -1.96 -31.50 -36.94
CA TYR A 370 -2.38 -31.22 -35.57
C TYR A 370 -1.70 -32.18 -34.58
N VAL A 371 -0.93 -31.64 -33.65
CA VAL A 371 -0.26 -32.40 -32.58
C VAL A 371 -1.08 -32.28 -31.30
N LEU A 372 -1.35 -33.41 -30.65
CA LEU A 372 -2.11 -33.42 -29.39
C LEU A 372 -1.28 -32.79 -28.26
N PRO A 373 -1.89 -32.01 -27.33
CA PRO A 373 -1.19 -31.35 -26.22
C PRO A 373 -0.51 -32.27 -25.19
N MET A 374 -0.46 -33.59 -25.43
CA MET A 374 0.28 -34.52 -24.58
C MET A 374 1.79 -34.51 -24.83
N ASP A 375 2.23 -34.16 -26.04
CA ASP A 375 3.67 -34.12 -26.38
C ASP A 375 4.33 -32.75 -26.09
N SER A 376 3.55 -31.68 -25.91
CA SER A 376 4.05 -30.32 -25.60
C SER A 376 4.39 -30.10 -24.11
N ASN A 377 4.10 -31.07 -23.23
CA ASN A 377 4.34 -30.99 -21.78
C ASN A 377 5.73 -31.49 -21.35
N HIS A 378 6.67 -31.70 -22.27
CA HIS A 378 8.02 -32.15 -21.93
C HIS A 378 8.92 -30.97 -21.54
N TRP A 379 9.35 -30.98 -20.27
CA TRP A 379 10.45 -30.15 -19.78
C TRP A 379 11.74 -30.47 -20.55
N ASP A 380 12.08 -29.62 -21.51
CA ASP A 380 13.30 -29.75 -22.30
C ASP A 380 14.46 -29.05 -21.60
N GLN A 381 15.09 -29.76 -20.67
CA GLN A 381 16.31 -29.32 -19.99
C GLN A 381 17.40 -28.94 -20.99
N SER A 382 17.52 -29.63 -22.13
CA SER A 382 18.59 -29.36 -23.10
C SER A 382 18.42 -28.01 -23.80
N ARG A 383 17.16 -27.61 -24.06
CA ARG A 383 16.80 -26.28 -24.57
C ARG A 383 17.07 -25.19 -23.53
N LEU A 384 16.74 -25.45 -22.26
CA LEU A 384 17.02 -24.51 -21.15
C LEU A 384 18.51 -24.34 -20.90
N ASP A 385 19.29 -25.43 -20.92
CA ASP A 385 20.75 -25.39 -20.81
C ASP A 385 21.39 -24.64 -21.99
N HIS A 386 20.88 -24.84 -23.21
CA HIS A 386 21.32 -24.09 -24.39
C HIS A 386 21.02 -22.59 -24.26
N TRP A 387 19.79 -22.22 -23.90
CA TRP A 387 19.39 -20.83 -23.67
C TRP A 387 20.20 -20.15 -22.56
N TRP A 388 20.47 -20.86 -21.46
CA TRP A 388 21.34 -20.38 -20.40
C TRP A 388 22.79 -20.20 -20.88
N HIS A 389 23.32 -21.15 -21.66
CA HIS A 389 24.65 -21.01 -22.25
C HIS A 389 24.73 -19.78 -23.17
N THR A 390 23.72 -19.54 -24.01
CA THR A 390 23.65 -18.30 -24.81
C THR A 390 23.54 -17.05 -23.92
N PHE A 391 22.80 -17.10 -22.81
CA PHE A 391 22.72 -16.01 -21.82
C PHE A 391 24.09 -15.66 -21.24
N GLN A 392 24.88 -16.66 -20.85
CA GLN A 392 26.27 -16.50 -20.41
C GLN A 392 27.15 -15.95 -21.54
N MET A 393 27.07 -16.50 -22.76
CA MET A 393 27.86 -16.05 -23.91
C MET A 393 27.64 -14.58 -24.26
N VAL A 394 26.38 -14.11 -24.26
CA VAL A 394 26.06 -12.71 -24.54
C VAL A 394 26.56 -11.80 -23.41
N ASN A 395 26.32 -12.15 -22.14
CA ASN A 395 26.85 -11.38 -21.01
C ASN A 395 28.40 -11.31 -21.05
N GLN A 396 29.08 -12.40 -21.44
CA GLN A 396 30.53 -12.42 -21.62
C GLN A 396 30.99 -11.54 -22.80
N ALA A 397 30.24 -11.51 -23.91
CA ALA A 397 30.56 -10.63 -25.04
C ALA A 397 30.48 -9.14 -24.65
N PHE A 398 29.50 -8.76 -23.83
CA PHE A 398 29.42 -7.43 -23.22
C PHE A 398 30.63 -7.15 -22.30
N ALA A 399 30.99 -8.09 -21.42
CA ALA A 399 32.15 -7.94 -20.52
C ALA A 399 33.46 -7.77 -21.29
N ASN A 400 33.68 -8.57 -22.34
CA ASN A 400 34.85 -8.49 -23.20
C ASN A 400 34.92 -7.15 -23.95
N ALA A 401 33.81 -6.66 -24.49
CA ALA A 401 33.76 -5.38 -25.18
C ALA A 401 34.01 -4.18 -24.24
N LEU A 402 33.61 -4.29 -22.96
CA LEU A 402 33.83 -3.26 -21.95
C LEU A 402 35.27 -3.23 -21.43
N ILE A 403 35.86 -4.38 -21.08
CA ILE A 403 37.17 -4.40 -20.41
C ILE A 403 38.30 -3.77 -21.25
N ASP A 404 38.16 -3.85 -22.58
CA ASP A 404 39.10 -3.28 -23.56
C ASP A 404 38.99 -1.75 -23.71
N ILE A 405 37.89 -1.11 -23.25
CA ILE A 405 37.62 0.33 -23.44
C ILE A 405 37.54 1.14 -22.14
N VAL A 406 37.16 0.50 -21.03
CA VAL A 406 37.09 1.13 -19.70
C VAL A 406 38.49 1.30 -19.09
N ALA A 407 38.67 2.33 -18.29
CA ALA A 407 39.89 2.67 -17.56
C ALA A 407 39.64 2.57 -16.04
N PRO A 408 40.69 2.57 -15.20
CA PRO A 408 40.52 2.67 -13.74
C PRO A 408 39.71 3.90 -13.35
N ASN A 409 38.81 3.74 -12.37
CA ASN A 409 37.85 4.74 -11.86
C ASN A 409 36.74 5.19 -12.83
N ASP A 410 36.57 4.54 -13.99
CA ASP A 410 35.36 4.71 -14.80
C ASP A 410 34.14 4.09 -14.09
N VAL A 411 32.96 4.68 -14.32
CA VAL A 411 31.69 4.14 -13.83
C VAL A 411 31.04 3.29 -14.92
N VAL A 412 30.69 2.05 -14.58
CA VAL A 412 29.93 1.14 -15.46
C VAL A 412 28.54 0.93 -14.88
N TRP A 413 27.53 1.48 -15.55
CA TRP A 413 26.14 1.36 -15.13
C TRP A 413 25.41 0.36 -16.04
N VAL A 414 25.14 -0.82 -15.48
CA VAL A 414 24.44 -1.92 -16.14
C VAL A 414 22.93 -1.79 -15.92
N HIS A 415 22.16 -1.86 -17.00
CA HIS A 415 20.71 -1.76 -17.00
C HIS A 415 20.02 -3.07 -17.36
N ASP A 416 19.10 -3.45 -16.48
CA ASP A 416 18.02 -4.42 -16.64
C ASP A 416 18.39 -5.92 -16.72
N TYR A 417 17.36 -6.75 -16.64
CA TYR A 417 17.42 -8.20 -16.46
C TYR A 417 18.14 -8.99 -17.58
N HIS A 418 18.45 -8.36 -18.70
CA HIS A 418 19.21 -8.96 -19.80
C HIS A 418 20.70 -9.17 -19.42
N LEU A 419 21.24 -8.30 -18.55
CA LEU A 419 22.66 -8.21 -18.24
C LEU A 419 22.98 -8.59 -16.78
N LEU A 420 22.17 -9.49 -16.20
CA LEU A 420 22.26 -9.92 -14.79
C LEU A 420 23.64 -10.49 -14.37
N LEU A 421 24.40 -11.06 -15.31
CA LEU A 421 25.71 -11.64 -15.02
C LEU A 421 26.88 -10.67 -15.27
N LEU A 422 26.62 -9.55 -15.96
CA LEU A 422 27.66 -8.65 -16.43
C LEU A 422 28.56 -8.07 -15.32
N PRO A 423 28.06 -7.64 -14.14
CA PRO A 423 28.95 -7.12 -13.09
C PRO A 423 29.96 -8.16 -12.60
N LYS A 424 29.55 -9.42 -12.45
CA LYS A 424 30.44 -10.54 -12.09
C LYS A 424 31.48 -10.80 -13.18
N LEU A 425 31.05 -10.95 -14.44
CA LEU A 425 31.96 -11.27 -15.55
C LEU A 425 32.96 -10.13 -15.85
N LEU A 426 32.53 -8.87 -15.71
CA LEU A 426 33.41 -7.72 -15.86
C LEU A 426 34.42 -7.62 -14.71
N HIS A 427 34.00 -7.89 -13.47
CA HIS A 427 34.92 -7.98 -12.33
C HIS A 427 35.94 -9.13 -12.49
N GLU A 428 35.51 -10.31 -12.94
CA GLU A 428 36.40 -11.45 -13.20
C GLU A 428 37.40 -11.13 -14.33
N ALA A 429 36.97 -10.44 -15.40
CA ALA A 429 37.84 -9.95 -16.46
C ALA A 429 38.84 -8.90 -15.96
N GLU A 430 38.37 -7.95 -15.15
CA GLU A 430 39.20 -6.90 -14.53
C GLU A 430 40.29 -7.51 -13.64
N MET A 431 39.92 -8.37 -12.70
CA MET A 431 40.88 -9.06 -11.82
C MET A 431 41.89 -9.90 -12.62
N SER A 432 41.47 -10.48 -13.74
CA SER A 432 42.35 -11.27 -14.62
C SER A 432 43.34 -10.42 -15.43
N GLN A 433 42.94 -9.21 -15.87
CA GLN A 433 43.80 -8.33 -16.66
C GLN A 433 44.64 -7.35 -15.83
N ARG A 434 44.10 -6.87 -14.69
CA ARG A 434 44.68 -5.78 -13.88
C ARG A 434 45.18 -6.24 -12.52
N GLY A 435 44.63 -7.33 -11.98
CA GLY A 435 45.00 -7.87 -10.66
C GLY A 435 44.32 -7.18 -9.46
N GLU A 436 43.59 -6.08 -9.69
CA GLU A 436 42.86 -5.31 -8.69
C GLU A 436 41.54 -4.77 -9.26
N ARG A 437 40.59 -4.43 -8.38
CA ARG A 437 39.28 -3.87 -8.73
C ARG A 437 39.35 -2.35 -8.71
N THR A 438 39.10 -1.73 -9.85
CA THR A 438 39.25 -0.28 -10.10
C THR A 438 38.00 0.36 -10.72
N LEU A 439 37.08 -0.44 -11.23
CA LEU A 439 35.81 0.03 -11.80
C LEU A 439 34.75 0.19 -10.70
N GLU A 440 33.99 1.28 -10.79
CA GLU A 440 32.80 1.50 -9.97
C GLU A 440 31.58 0.98 -10.74
N MET A 441 30.81 0.07 -10.15
CA MET A 441 29.75 -0.65 -10.87
C MET A 441 28.36 -0.41 -10.26
N VAL A 442 27.41 -0.02 -11.09
CA VAL A 442 25.99 0.10 -10.71
C VAL A 442 25.19 -0.91 -11.53
N PHE A 443 24.28 -1.65 -10.91
CA PHE A 443 23.26 -2.45 -11.59
C PHE A 443 21.88 -1.88 -11.28
N PHE A 444 21.02 -1.61 -12.27
CA PHE A 444 19.66 -1.12 -12.03
C PHE A 444 18.61 -2.00 -12.73
N SER A 445 17.62 -2.47 -11.97
CA SER A 445 16.52 -3.29 -12.47
C SER A 445 15.28 -2.42 -12.75
N HIS A 446 14.80 -2.45 -14.00
CA HIS A 446 13.65 -1.64 -14.43
C HIS A 446 12.32 -2.43 -14.37
N ILE A 447 12.40 -3.76 -14.39
CA ILE A 447 11.27 -4.68 -14.16
C ILE A 447 11.11 -5.02 -12.66
N PRO A 448 10.01 -5.68 -12.24
CA PRO A 448 9.87 -6.18 -10.88
C PRO A 448 10.93 -7.24 -10.55
N PHE A 449 11.28 -7.36 -9.27
CA PHE A 449 12.02 -8.52 -8.77
C PHE A 449 11.03 -9.50 -8.11
N PRO A 450 11.10 -10.81 -8.38
CA PRO A 450 10.08 -11.74 -7.92
C PRO A 450 10.32 -12.22 -6.49
N THR A 451 9.24 -12.72 -5.86
CA THR A 451 9.32 -13.30 -4.52
C THR A 451 10.34 -14.45 -4.50
N SER A 452 11.00 -14.63 -3.36
CA SER A 452 11.95 -15.74 -3.14
C SER A 452 11.34 -17.16 -3.27
N GLN A 453 10.02 -17.31 -3.46
CA GLN A 453 9.42 -18.59 -3.84
C GLN A 453 9.64 -18.80 -5.34
N VAL A 454 9.07 -17.94 -6.19
CA VAL A 454 9.23 -17.98 -7.66
C VAL A 454 10.70 -17.90 -8.09
N PHE A 455 11.50 -17.03 -7.46
CA PHE A 455 12.92 -16.92 -7.81
C PHE A 455 13.73 -18.22 -7.61
N ARG A 456 13.31 -19.11 -6.69
CA ARG A 456 13.99 -20.40 -6.45
C ARG A 456 13.67 -21.47 -7.48
N GLU A 457 12.69 -21.25 -8.34
CA GLU A 457 12.39 -22.14 -9.48
C GLU A 457 13.44 -21.97 -10.59
N LEU A 458 14.11 -20.81 -10.67
CA LEU A 458 15.23 -20.58 -11.57
C LEU A 458 16.43 -21.44 -11.14
N GLU A 459 16.74 -22.50 -11.90
CA GLU A 459 17.89 -23.40 -11.64
C GLU A 459 19.22 -22.63 -11.44
N ARG A 460 19.38 -21.52 -12.18
CA ARG A 460 20.56 -20.65 -12.16
C ARG A 460 20.36 -19.37 -11.34
N GLY A 461 19.38 -19.36 -10.42
CA GLY A 461 19.10 -18.22 -9.55
C GLY A 461 20.28 -17.81 -8.65
N VAL A 462 21.13 -18.76 -8.26
CA VAL A 462 22.41 -18.47 -7.56
C VAL A 462 23.33 -17.63 -8.43
N ASP A 463 23.56 -18.04 -9.69
CA ASP A 463 24.43 -17.32 -10.63
C ASP A 463 23.92 -15.90 -10.91
N ILE A 464 22.59 -15.74 -11.00
CA ILE A 464 21.93 -14.43 -11.17
C ILE A 464 22.17 -13.52 -9.96
N LEU A 465 21.95 -14.01 -8.73
CA LEU A 465 22.18 -13.21 -7.52
C LEU A 465 23.66 -12.86 -7.34
N GLU A 466 24.57 -13.82 -7.53
CA GLU A 466 26.00 -13.53 -7.55
C GLU A 466 26.36 -12.53 -8.65
N GLY A 467 25.76 -12.64 -9.84
CA GLY A 467 25.91 -11.72 -10.95
C GLY A 467 25.66 -10.27 -10.57
N MET A 468 24.51 -10.01 -9.93
CA MET A 468 24.12 -8.69 -9.43
C MET A 468 25.01 -8.20 -8.27
N LEU A 469 25.38 -9.09 -7.34
CA LEU A 469 26.13 -8.75 -6.12
C LEU A 469 27.62 -8.40 -6.33
N HIS A 470 28.13 -8.38 -7.55
CA HIS A 470 29.45 -7.81 -7.87
C HIS A 470 29.39 -6.31 -8.26
N ALA A 471 28.19 -5.73 -8.37
CA ALA A 471 28.01 -4.28 -8.39
C ALA A 471 28.24 -3.66 -7.00
N ASP A 472 28.66 -2.39 -6.96
CA ASP A 472 28.73 -1.58 -5.73
C ASP A 472 27.34 -1.10 -5.31
N VAL A 473 26.48 -0.78 -6.27
CA VAL A 473 25.11 -0.32 -6.06
C VAL A 473 24.14 -1.15 -6.89
N ILE A 474 23.09 -1.67 -6.26
CA ILE A 474 21.95 -2.35 -6.89
C ILE A 474 20.70 -1.49 -6.70
N GLY A 475 20.13 -0.98 -7.79
CA GLY A 475 19.00 -0.08 -7.79
C GLY A 475 17.67 -0.71 -8.24
N PHE A 476 16.58 -0.30 -7.59
CA PHE A 476 15.20 -0.66 -7.92
C PHE A 476 14.27 0.55 -7.90
N HIS A 477 13.17 0.50 -8.67
CA HIS A 477 12.15 1.56 -8.68
C HIS A 477 11.13 1.49 -7.52
N ALA A 478 11.00 0.36 -6.82
CA ALA A 478 10.07 0.22 -5.70
C ALA A 478 10.67 -0.64 -4.58
N PHE A 479 10.31 -0.31 -3.34
CA PHE A 479 10.81 -1.02 -2.16
C PHE A 479 10.41 -2.50 -2.17
N ASP A 480 9.24 -2.87 -2.69
CA ASP A 480 8.84 -4.28 -2.82
C ASP A 480 9.83 -5.11 -3.63
N HIS A 481 10.35 -4.56 -4.73
CA HIS A 481 11.32 -5.26 -5.59
C HIS A 481 12.66 -5.42 -4.86
N ALA A 482 13.14 -4.34 -4.20
CA ALA A 482 14.34 -4.39 -3.37
C ALA A 482 14.18 -5.40 -2.22
N ARG A 483 13.04 -5.39 -1.52
CA ARG A 483 12.67 -6.33 -0.44
C ARG A 483 12.65 -7.77 -0.92
N HIS A 484 12.17 -8.03 -2.13
CA HIS A 484 12.20 -9.37 -2.72
C HIS A 484 13.62 -9.82 -3.05
N PHE A 485 14.46 -8.95 -3.61
CA PHE A 485 15.89 -9.21 -3.84
C PHE A 485 16.66 -9.48 -2.53
N LEU A 486 16.46 -8.67 -1.50
CA LEU A 486 17.05 -8.86 -0.16
C LEU A 486 16.63 -10.20 0.46
N ASN A 487 15.36 -10.58 0.32
CA ASN A 487 14.86 -11.86 0.81
C ASN A 487 15.37 -13.06 0.01
N ALA A 488 15.53 -12.94 -1.31
CA ALA A 488 16.16 -13.96 -2.14
C ALA A 488 17.64 -14.14 -1.75
N SER A 489 18.40 -13.04 -1.62
CA SER A 489 19.79 -13.03 -1.17
C SER A 489 19.95 -13.68 0.22
N LYS A 490 19.05 -13.38 1.16
CA LYS A 490 19.03 -14.00 2.50
C LYS A 490 18.72 -15.49 2.47
N ARG A 491 17.72 -15.92 1.70
CA ARG A 491 17.25 -17.31 1.68
C ARG A 491 18.11 -18.25 0.85
N ILE A 492 18.76 -17.74 -0.20
CA ILE A 492 19.52 -18.54 -1.17
C ILE A 492 21.02 -18.47 -0.90
N LEU A 493 21.56 -17.29 -0.55
CA LEU A 493 22.99 -17.07 -0.32
C LEU A 493 23.35 -16.87 1.17
N GLY A 494 22.37 -16.87 2.08
CA GLY A 494 22.58 -16.65 3.52
C GLY A 494 22.92 -15.21 3.91
N LEU A 495 22.80 -14.25 2.99
CA LEU A 495 23.26 -12.88 3.19
C LEU A 495 22.25 -12.05 4.00
N SER A 496 22.71 -11.42 5.08
CA SER A 496 21.91 -10.45 5.82
C SER A 496 22.17 -9.03 5.33
N HIS A 497 21.19 -8.15 5.50
CA HIS A 497 21.30 -6.73 5.21
C HIS A 497 21.36 -5.91 6.50
N GLU A 498 21.98 -4.75 6.43
CA GLU A 498 22.13 -3.77 7.51
C GLU A 498 21.60 -2.40 7.06
N SER A 499 20.99 -1.65 7.99
CA SER A 499 20.66 -0.24 7.77
C SER A 499 21.93 0.61 7.94
N LEU A 500 22.17 1.50 6.98
CA LEU A 500 23.30 2.41 6.95
C LEU A 500 22.81 3.85 7.22
N VAL A 501 23.75 4.72 7.60
CA VAL A 501 23.49 6.16 7.87
C VAL A 501 22.71 6.80 6.73
N GLY A 502 21.68 7.60 7.05
CA GLY A 502 20.84 8.23 6.04
C GLY A 502 19.76 7.33 5.41
N GLY A 503 19.45 6.18 6.00
CA GLY A 503 18.37 5.30 5.54
C GLY A 503 18.75 4.38 4.38
N LEU A 504 20.05 4.24 4.09
CA LEU A 504 20.57 3.34 3.07
C LEU A 504 20.53 1.87 3.52
N ILE A 505 20.54 0.92 2.59
CA ILE A 505 20.59 -0.52 2.88
C ILE A 505 21.90 -1.11 2.35
N GLY A 506 22.67 -1.78 3.20
CA GLY A 506 23.88 -2.52 2.82
C GLY A 506 23.69 -4.04 2.87
N VAL A 507 24.28 -4.76 1.93
CA VAL A 507 24.44 -6.22 1.93
C VAL A 507 25.93 -6.53 1.90
N ARG A 508 26.45 -7.32 2.84
CA ARG A 508 27.86 -7.71 2.84
C ARG A 508 28.06 -9.00 2.04
N TYR A 509 28.80 -8.91 0.93
CA TYR A 509 29.07 -10.02 0.02
C TYR A 509 30.57 -10.15 -0.25
N ARG A 510 31.14 -11.34 0.02
CA ARG A 510 32.58 -11.66 -0.14
C ARG A 510 33.58 -10.66 0.49
N GLY A 511 33.14 -9.91 1.51
CA GLY A 511 33.92 -8.88 2.21
C GLY A 511 33.49 -7.46 1.84
N THR A 512 33.09 -7.23 0.59
CA THR A 512 32.58 -5.96 0.05
C THR A 512 31.20 -5.64 0.61
N LYS A 513 30.89 -4.34 0.71
CA LYS A 513 29.57 -3.80 1.07
C LYS A 513 28.87 -3.36 -0.21
N VAL A 514 27.81 -4.07 -0.59
CA VAL A 514 26.96 -3.76 -1.75
C VAL A 514 25.78 -2.94 -1.25
N LEU A 515 25.54 -1.78 -1.87
CA LEU A 515 24.40 -0.93 -1.55
C LEU A 515 23.15 -1.39 -2.30
N VAL A 516 22.00 -1.34 -1.63
CA VAL A 516 20.69 -1.47 -2.27
C VAL A 516 19.95 -0.14 -2.16
N THR A 517 19.71 0.50 -3.30
CA THR A 517 19.03 1.80 -3.39
C THR A 517 17.63 1.66 -4.01
N ILE A 518 16.69 2.47 -3.51
CA ILE A 518 15.33 2.58 -4.04
C ILE A 518 15.23 3.98 -4.64
N SER A 519 15.14 4.07 -5.96
CA SER A 519 15.21 5.35 -6.67
C SER A 519 14.16 5.45 -7.76
N ASN A 520 13.25 6.43 -7.60
CA ASN A 520 12.19 6.73 -8.54
C ASN A 520 12.66 7.74 -9.59
N VAL A 521 12.10 7.63 -10.79
CA VAL A 521 12.35 8.53 -11.91
C VAL A 521 11.04 8.88 -12.61
N SER A 522 11.01 10.07 -13.20
CA SER A 522 9.87 10.65 -13.88
C SER A 522 10.22 11.02 -15.33
N ILE A 523 9.34 11.79 -15.94
CA ILE A 523 9.42 12.30 -17.31
C ILE A 523 10.35 13.51 -17.46
N GLU A 524 10.71 13.80 -18.72
CA GLU A 524 11.44 15.01 -19.10
C GLU A 524 10.48 16.19 -19.30
N ALA A 525 10.22 16.92 -18.21
CA ALA A 525 9.30 18.05 -18.12
C ALA A 525 9.40 19.07 -19.28
N ASP A 526 10.62 19.49 -19.65
CA ASP A 526 10.90 20.44 -20.73
C ASP A 526 10.57 19.87 -22.13
N VAL A 527 10.78 18.57 -22.34
CA VAL A 527 10.51 17.92 -23.62
C VAL A 527 9.01 17.77 -23.83
N VAL A 528 8.28 17.40 -22.77
CA VAL A 528 6.82 17.34 -22.79
C VAL A 528 6.22 18.72 -23.03
N ASP A 529 6.68 19.76 -22.35
CA ASP A 529 6.19 21.13 -22.53
C ASP A 529 6.32 21.64 -23.96
N ARG A 530 7.50 21.45 -24.59
CA ARG A 530 7.76 21.85 -25.97
C ARG A 530 6.82 21.13 -26.94
N LYS A 531 6.59 19.83 -26.76
CA LYS A 531 5.70 19.05 -27.63
C LYS A 531 4.21 19.37 -27.40
N ILE A 532 3.76 19.60 -26.16
CA ILE A 532 2.37 20.03 -25.85
C ILE A 532 2.02 21.32 -26.59
N GLN A 533 2.94 22.27 -26.67
CA GLN A 533 2.71 23.57 -27.32
C GLN A 533 2.69 23.49 -28.86
N SER A 534 3.02 22.33 -29.46
CA SER A 534 3.02 22.19 -30.91
C SER A 534 1.60 22.19 -31.50
N GLN A 535 1.43 22.85 -32.65
CA GLN A 535 0.14 22.88 -33.35
C GLN A 535 -0.35 21.47 -33.74
N VAL A 536 0.57 20.54 -33.99
CA VAL A 536 0.25 19.13 -34.31
C VAL A 536 -0.48 18.47 -33.14
N VAL A 537 0.07 18.59 -31.93
CA VAL A 537 -0.53 18.01 -30.71
C VAL A 537 -1.85 18.69 -30.37
N GLN A 538 -1.92 20.03 -30.42
CA GLN A 538 -3.15 20.77 -30.13
C GLN A 538 -4.29 20.41 -31.10
N SER A 539 -4.02 20.41 -32.41
CA SER A 539 -5.05 20.09 -33.43
C SER A 539 -5.52 18.64 -33.33
N ALA A 540 -4.63 17.71 -32.97
CA ALA A 540 -4.98 16.32 -32.75
C ALA A 540 -5.85 16.14 -31.48
N ALA A 541 -5.51 16.81 -30.38
CA ALA A 541 -6.31 16.80 -29.15
C ALA A 541 -7.71 17.40 -29.35
N GLU A 542 -7.81 18.50 -30.10
CA GLU A 542 -9.09 19.11 -30.49
C GLU A 542 -9.94 18.16 -31.35
N SER A 543 -9.31 17.44 -32.28
CA SER A 543 -10.00 16.45 -33.14
C SER A 543 -10.58 15.30 -32.30
N ILE A 544 -9.82 14.73 -31.36
CA ILE A 544 -10.30 13.66 -30.47
C ILE A 544 -11.46 14.16 -29.58
N LYS A 545 -11.39 15.40 -29.06
CA LYS A 545 -12.50 16.01 -28.29
C LYS A 545 -13.76 16.27 -29.12
N LEU A 546 -13.61 16.57 -30.42
CA LEU A 546 -14.75 16.72 -31.32
C LEU A 546 -15.40 15.37 -31.62
N GLU A 547 -14.60 14.33 -31.82
CA GLU A 547 -15.06 12.95 -32.04
C GLU A 547 -15.77 12.35 -30.81
N SER A 548 -15.34 12.69 -29.59
CA SER A 548 -16.00 12.25 -28.35
C SER A 548 -17.35 12.93 -28.09
N ARG A 549 -17.70 13.98 -28.85
CA ARG A 549 -19.00 14.71 -28.78
C ARG A 549 -19.34 15.25 -27.39
N GLY A 550 -18.34 15.62 -26.60
CA GLY A 550 -18.53 16.12 -25.23
C GLY A 550 -18.77 15.04 -24.18
N ARG A 551 -18.50 13.77 -24.51
CA ARG A 551 -18.37 12.69 -23.52
C ARG A 551 -17.06 12.81 -22.74
N THR A 552 -17.09 12.38 -21.50
CA THR A 552 -15.90 12.16 -20.67
C THR A 552 -15.11 10.98 -21.23
N VAL A 553 -13.82 11.18 -21.49
CA VAL A 553 -12.97 10.19 -22.16
C VAL A 553 -12.03 9.51 -21.16
N ILE A 554 -12.11 8.17 -21.12
CA ILE A 554 -11.19 7.32 -20.38
C ILE A 554 -10.14 6.77 -21.35
N SER A 555 -8.87 7.08 -21.16
CA SER A 555 -7.78 6.60 -22.03
C SER A 555 -6.98 5.46 -21.39
N GLY A 556 -6.48 4.56 -22.23
CA GLY A 556 -5.57 3.48 -21.87
C GLY A 556 -4.59 3.20 -23.02
N ILE A 557 -3.31 3.08 -22.70
CA ILE A 557 -2.26 2.62 -23.62
C ILE A 557 -1.48 1.53 -22.87
N ASP A 558 -1.46 0.32 -23.41
CA ASP A 558 -0.87 -0.84 -22.74
C ASP A 558 -0.23 -1.76 -23.78
N ILE A 559 0.77 -2.55 -23.37
CA ILE A 559 1.29 -3.64 -24.20
C ILE A 559 0.23 -4.75 -24.26
N ALA A 560 0.06 -5.36 -25.43
CA ALA A 560 -0.82 -6.49 -25.63
C ALA A 560 -0.24 -7.76 -24.98
N GLN A 561 -0.21 -7.84 -23.66
CA GLN A 561 0.24 -9.02 -22.90
C GLN A 561 -0.71 -9.24 -21.71
N GLY A 562 -0.86 -10.48 -21.25
CA GLY A 562 -1.78 -10.80 -20.15
C GLY A 562 -1.48 -9.99 -18.87
N LEU A 563 -0.20 -9.74 -18.60
CA LEU A 563 0.29 -8.97 -17.44
C LEU A 563 -0.17 -7.51 -17.43
N SER A 564 -0.52 -6.93 -18.59
CA SER A 564 -1.00 -5.55 -18.68
C SER A 564 -2.46 -5.37 -18.24
N GLY A 565 -3.19 -6.45 -17.97
CA GLY A 565 -4.53 -6.36 -17.35
C GLY A 565 -5.61 -5.73 -18.23
N VAL A 566 -5.38 -5.54 -19.53
CA VAL A 566 -6.33 -4.89 -20.46
C VAL A 566 -7.70 -5.58 -20.44
N SER A 567 -7.75 -6.92 -20.37
CA SER A 567 -9.02 -7.65 -20.23
C SER A 567 -9.78 -7.30 -18.95
N LEU A 568 -9.08 -7.10 -17.83
CA LEU A 568 -9.68 -6.71 -16.55
C LEU A 568 -10.18 -5.26 -16.60
N LYS A 569 -9.43 -4.37 -17.26
CA LYS A 569 -9.87 -2.98 -17.55
C LYS A 569 -11.19 -2.95 -18.32
N LEU A 570 -11.30 -3.76 -19.37
CA LEU A 570 -12.51 -3.86 -20.19
C LEU A 570 -13.69 -4.46 -19.43
N LEU A 571 -13.46 -5.45 -18.55
CA LEU A 571 -14.49 -6.01 -17.68
C LEU A 571 -15.00 -4.99 -16.65
N ALA A 572 -14.12 -4.19 -16.05
CA ALA A 572 -14.52 -3.10 -15.14
C ALA A 572 -15.32 -2.00 -15.87
N PHE A 573 -14.96 -1.68 -17.11
CA PHE A 573 -15.70 -0.74 -17.94
C PHE A 573 -17.07 -1.28 -18.37
N GLU A 574 -17.15 -2.55 -18.77
CA GLU A 574 -18.42 -3.22 -19.08
C GLU A 574 -19.33 -3.29 -17.84
N ARG A 575 -18.75 -3.53 -16.65
CA ARG A 575 -19.48 -3.51 -15.38
C ARG A 575 -20.02 -2.12 -15.06
N LEU A 576 -19.23 -1.05 -15.24
CA LEU A 576 -19.68 0.34 -15.07
C LEU A 576 -20.90 0.63 -15.96
N LEU A 577 -20.83 0.27 -17.25
CA LEU A 577 -21.94 0.48 -18.19
C LEU A 577 -23.17 -0.37 -17.85
N THR A 578 -22.99 -1.50 -17.15
CA THR A 578 -24.08 -2.36 -16.68
C THR A 578 -24.76 -1.76 -15.45
N ASP A 579 -24.00 -1.55 -14.38
CA ASP A 579 -24.46 -1.15 -13.04
C ASP A 579 -24.91 0.33 -13.00
N TYR A 580 -24.31 1.19 -13.83
CA TYR A 580 -24.60 2.63 -13.89
C TYR A 580 -25.08 3.06 -15.28
N PRO A 581 -26.34 2.76 -15.68
CA PRO A 581 -26.87 3.09 -17.01
C PRO A 581 -26.74 4.56 -17.41
N ASN A 582 -26.72 5.47 -16.43
CA ASN A 582 -26.59 6.92 -16.61
C ASN A 582 -25.27 7.38 -17.27
N TRP A 583 -24.24 6.52 -17.32
CA TRP A 583 -22.96 6.82 -17.95
C TRP A 583 -22.88 6.43 -19.43
N ARG A 584 -23.78 5.57 -19.93
CA ARG A 584 -23.70 4.97 -21.28
C ARG A 584 -23.57 5.99 -22.42
N ASP A 585 -24.30 7.10 -22.31
CA ASP A 585 -24.27 8.18 -23.31
C ASP A 585 -23.26 9.29 -23.01
N LYS A 586 -22.63 9.26 -21.83
CA LYS A 586 -21.77 10.33 -21.29
C LYS A 586 -20.28 9.97 -21.27
N VAL A 587 -19.93 8.68 -21.41
CA VAL A 587 -18.55 8.19 -21.29
C VAL A 587 -18.14 7.46 -22.57
N ALA A 588 -16.88 7.58 -22.96
CA ALA A 588 -16.24 6.74 -23.97
C ALA A 588 -14.85 6.29 -23.50
N MET A 589 -14.48 5.05 -23.78
CA MET A 589 -13.12 4.54 -23.57
C MET A 589 -12.31 4.57 -24.88
N VAL A 590 -11.05 4.99 -24.81
CA VAL A 590 -10.06 4.89 -25.90
C VAL A 590 -8.93 3.99 -25.42
N GLN A 591 -8.86 2.77 -25.96
CA GLN A 591 -7.88 1.76 -25.59
C GLN A 591 -6.96 1.43 -26.78
N ILE A 592 -5.67 1.71 -26.63
CA ILE A 592 -4.63 1.38 -27.61
C ILE A 592 -3.80 0.22 -27.07
N CYS A 593 -3.69 -0.88 -27.83
CA CYS A 593 -2.84 -2.02 -27.51
C CYS A 593 -1.57 -2.01 -28.39
N MET A 594 -0.40 -1.91 -27.76
CA MET A 594 0.90 -1.95 -28.45
C MET A 594 1.36 -3.39 -28.65
N ILE A 595 1.88 -3.69 -29.84
CA ILE A 595 2.27 -5.04 -30.29
C ILE A 595 3.77 -5.06 -30.60
N PRO A 596 4.64 -5.27 -29.58
CA PRO A 596 6.08 -5.22 -29.75
C PRO A 596 6.66 -6.46 -30.46
N ASN A 597 5.86 -7.51 -30.71
CA ASN A 597 6.28 -8.77 -31.33
C ASN A 597 7.39 -9.53 -30.57
N ASN A 598 7.50 -9.34 -29.26
CA ASN A 598 8.50 -9.98 -28.39
C ASN A 598 7.94 -11.14 -27.53
N ARG A 599 6.62 -11.28 -27.46
CA ARG A 599 5.88 -12.38 -26.81
C ARG A 599 4.73 -12.87 -27.69
N LYS A 600 4.98 -13.09 -28.99
CA LYS A 600 3.98 -13.28 -30.06
C LYS A 600 2.76 -14.15 -29.73
N ASN A 601 2.90 -15.24 -28.97
CA ASN A 601 1.80 -16.13 -28.61
C ASN A 601 0.86 -15.49 -27.55
N ASP A 602 1.42 -14.99 -26.45
CA ASP A 602 0.68 -14.21 -25.45
C ASP A 602 0.11 -12.91 -26.05
N GLU A 603 0.84 -12.26 -26.97
CA GLU A 603 0.31 -11.14 -27.75
C GLU A 603 -0.93 -11.55 -28.56
N ALA A 604 -0.88 -12.67 -29.29
CA ALA A 604 -2.01 -13.17 -30.07
C ALA A 604 -3.21 -13.57 -29.19
N ASP A 605 -2.98 -14.28 -28.09
CA ASP A 605 -4.01 -14.74 -27.14
C ASP A 605 -4.67 -13.56 -26.42
N THR A 606 -3.86 -12.61 -25.93
CA THR A 606 -4.34 -11.37 -25.30
C THR A 606 -5.17 -10.54 -26.28
N LEU A 607 -4.68 -10.32 -27.50
CA LEU A 607 -5.43 -9.61 -28.54
C LEU A 607 -6.73 -10.34 -28.90
N ALA A 608 -6.75 -11.66 -29.00
CA ALA A 608 -7.95 -12.43 -29.26
C ALA A 608 -9.02 -12.21 -28.16
N HIS A 609 -8.63 -12.23 -26.89
CA HIS A 609 -9.53 -11.98 -25.77
C HIS A 609 -9.99 -10.51 -25.72
N VAL A 610 -9.09 -9.55 -25.90
CA VAL A 610 -9.40 -8.11 -25.95
C VAL A 610 -10.39 -7.80 -27.09
N ARG A 611 -10.12 -8.29 -28.32
CA ARG A 611 -11.04 -8.16 -29.48
C ARG A 611 -12.42 -8.77 -29.20
N TYR A 612 -12.50 -9.87 -28.46
CA TYR A 612 -13.77 -10.46 -28.05
C TYR A 612 -14.54 -9.55 -27.08
N LEU A 613 -13.88 -9.05 -26.03
CA LEU A 613 -14.50 -8.14 -25.04
C LEU A 613 -14.96 -6.83 -25.69
N VAL A 614 -14.12 -6.20 -26.54
CA VAL A 614 -14.49 -5.00 -27.31
C VAL A 614 -15.74 -5.25 -28.14
N LYS A 615 -15.80 -6.36 -28.90
CA LYS A 615 -16.98 -6.72 -29.70
C LYS A 615 -18.23 -6.97 -28.83
N ARG A 616 -18.08 -7.56 -27.64
CA ARG A 616 -19.18 -7.80 -26.69
C ARG A 616 -19.74 -6.47 -26.15
N ILE A 617 -18.86 -5.57 -25.72
CA ILE A 617 -19.22 -4.23 -25.22
C ILE A 617 -19.91 -3.42 -26.33
N GLN A 618 -19.31 -3.34 -27.52
CA GLN A 618 -19.87 -2.60 -28.66
C GLN A 618 -21.22 -3.15 -29.14
N LYS A 619 -21.42 -4.48 -29.07
CA LYS A 619 -22.71 -5.11 -29.39
C LYS A 619 -23.81 -4.77 -28.37
N THR A 620 -23.44 -4.59 -27.11
CA THR A 620 -24.38 -4.43 -25.99
C THR A 620 -24.73 -2.97 -25.73
N PHE A 621 -23.74 -2.07 -25.81
CA PHE A 621 -23.87 -0.65 -25.46
C PHE A 621 -23.66 0.30 -26.66
N GLY A 622 -23.36 -0.24 -27.85
CA GLY A 622 -23.14 0.52 -29.08
C GLY A 622 -21.66 0.80 -29.36
N THR A 623 -21.31 0.97 -30.63
CA THR A 623 -19.91 1.15 -31.07
C THR A 623 -19.21 2.39 -30.53
N SER A 624 -19.97 3.41 -30.13
CA SER A 624 -19.46 4.70 -29.66
C SER A 624 -18.96 4.74 -28.22
N VAL A 625 -19.14 3.67 -27.43
CA VAL A 625 -18.68 3.65 -26.02
C VAL A 625 -17.22 3.22 -25.89
N ILE A 626 -16.66 2.57 -26.91
CA ILE A 626 -15.27 2.11 -26.90
C ILE A 626 -14.63 2.19 -28.29
N HIS A 627 -13.56 2.97 -28.36
CA HIS A 627 -12.63 3.06 -29.46
C HIS A 627 -11.43 2.18 -29.13
N TYR A 628 -11.15 1.20 -29.98
CA TYR A 628 -10.08 0.23 -29.78
C TYR A 628 -9.13 0.26 -30.97
N GLU A 629 -7.83 0.28 -30.68
CA GLU A 629 -6.77 0.30 -31.68
C GLU A 629 -5.65 -0.68 -31.34
N GLU A 630 -5.06 -1.25 -32.39
CA GLU A 630 -3.86 -2.07 -32.34
C GLU A 630 -2.71 -1.34 -33.02
N HIS A 631 -1.63 -1.08 -32.28
CA HIS A 631 -0.46 -0.35 -32.75
C HIS A 631 0.74 -1.29 -32.84
N ASN A 632 1.31 -1.46 -34.03
CA ASN A 632 2.49 -2.29 -34.23
C ASN A 632 3.76 -1.55 -33.79
N GLY A 633 4.56 -2.19 -32.93
CA GLY A 633 5.78 -1.63 -32.35
C GLY A 633 5.73 -1.48 -30.83
N SER A 634 6.89 -1.23 -30.23
CA SER A 634 7.08 -1.06 -28.79
C SER A 634 6.91 0.37 -28.27
N ASP A 635 6.84 1.37 -29.16
CA ASP A 635 6.63 2.77 -28.81
C ASP A 635 5.56 3.41 -29.71
N LEU A 636 4.79 4.32 -29.13
CA LEU A 636 3.75 5.11 -29.76
C LEU A 636 4.18 6.58 -29.70
N GLN A 637 4.38 7.23 -30.86
CA GLN A 637 4.93 8.60 -30.97
C GLN A 637 4.40 9.55 -29.88
N ARG A 638 5.30 10.20 -29.13
CA ARG A 638 4.94 11.01 -27.96
C ARG A 638 3.89 12.08 -28.28
N GLU A 639 3.95 12.72 -29.45
CA GLU A 639 2.95 13.67 -29.96
C GLU A 639 1.53 13.09 -29.94
N ARG A 640 1.39 11.82 -30.35
CA ARG A 640 0.12 11.10 -30.38
C ARG A 640 -0.37 10.76 -28.98
N ARG A 641 0.55 10.39 -28.08
CA ARG A 641 0.22 10.13 -26.67
C ARG A 641 -0.22 11.41 -25.96
N LEU A 642 0.50 12.52 -26.17
CA LEU A 642 0.19 13.86 -25.66
C LEU A 642 -1.19 14.35 -26.14
N ALA A 643 -1.52 14.14 -27.41
CA ALA A 643 -2.84 14.48 -27.95
C ALA A 643 -3.95 13.67 -27.26
N LEU A 644 -3.73 12.39 -26.96
CA LEU A 644 -4.68 11.56 -26.23
C LEU A 644 -4.81 11.97 -24.76
N TRP A 645 -3.73 12.30 -24.06
CA TRP A 645 -3.81 12.80 -22.68
C TRP A 645 -4.58 14.12 -22.60
N LEU A 646 -4.20 15.12 -23.40
CA LEU A 646 -4.89 16.42 -23.44
C LEU A 646 -6.38 16.33 -23.83
N SER A 647 -6.82 15.19 -24.39
CA SER A 647 -8.20 14.89 -24.76
C SER A 647 -8.92 13.87 -23.86
N SER A 648 -8.27 13.37 -22.80
CA SER A 648 -8.88 12.45 -21.84
C SER A 648 -8.95 13.00 -20.42
N ASP A 649 -10.10 12.81 -19.78
CA ASP A 649 -10.39 13.27 -18.41
C ASP A 649 -9.92 12.26 -17.35
N ILE A 650 -9.76 10.99 -17.75
CA ILE A 650 -9.30 9.89 -16.92
C ILE A 650 -8.27 9.07 -17.71
N PHE A 651 -7.12 8.76 -17.12
CA PHE A 651 -6.19 7.74 -17.62
C PHE A 651 -6.24 6.51 -16.70
N MET A 652 -6.39 5.32 -17.30
CA MET A 652 -6.52 4.06 -16.56
C MET A 652 -5.45 3.05 -16.97
N ALA A 653 -4.53 2.76 -16.05
CA ALA A 653 -3.47 1.76 -16.21
C ALA A 653 -3.60 0.70 -15.11
N VAL A 654 -4.04 -0.51 -15.46
CA VAL A 654 -4.37 -1.56 -14.47
C VAL A 654 -3.61 -2.87 -14.67
N PRO A 655 -2.27 -2.84 -14.74
CA PRO A 655 -1.46 -4.05 -14.89
C PRO A 655 -1.61 -4.98 -13.69
N ILE A 656 -1.54 -6.28 -13.96
CA ILE A 656 -1.47 -7.35 -12.96
C ILE A 656 -0.09 -7.35 -12.26
N ARG A 657 0.98 -7.13 -13.02
CA ARG A 657 2.36 -6.94 -12.55
C ARG A 657 3.10 -6.06 -13.54
N GLU A 658 3.83 -5.07 -13.03
CA GLU A 658 4.60 -4.14 -13.84
C GLU A 658 5.73 -3.53 -13.01
N GLY A 659 6.86 -3.21 -13.65
CA GLY A 659 7.92 -2.39 -13.06
C GLY A 659 7.50 -0.91 -13.01
N LEU A 660 8.38 -0.02 -13.47
CA LEU A 660 8.03 1.39 -13.62
C LEU A 660 7.40 1.66 -14.99
N ASN A 661 6.23 2.30 -14.98
CA ASN A 661 5.55 2.83 -16.15
C ASN A 661 5.46 4.35 -16.07
N LEU A 662 5.94 5.03 -17.11
CA LEU A 662 6.00 6.49 -17.17
C LEU A 662 4.72 7.12 -17.74
N LEU A 663 3.85 6.36 -18.42
CA LEU A 663 2.61 6.89 -19.03
C LEU A 663 1.66 7.55 -18.03
N PRO A 664 1.44 7.03 -16.80
CA PRO A 664 0.67 7.74 -15.78
C PRO A 664 1.32 9.07 -15.35
N LEU A 665 2.65 9.14 -15.29
CA LEU A 665 3.39 10.35 -14.93
C LEU A 665 3.31 11.39 -16.06
N GLU A 666 3.44 10.95 -17.31
CA GLU A 666 3.30 11.76 -18.53
C GLU A 666 1.88 12.32 -18.66
N TYR A 667 0.84 11.53 -18.32
CA TYR A 667 -0.55 11.98 -18.23
C TYR A 667 -0.75 13.06 -17.15
N VAL A 668 -0.30 12.81 -15.91
CA VAL A 668 -0.42 13.78 -14.81
C VAL A 668 0.24 15.11 -15.20
N TYR A 669 1.46 15.07 -15.77
CA TYR A 669 2.14 16.28 -16.20
C TYR A 669 1.46 17.01 -17.37
N ALA A 670 0.87 16.29 -18.33
CA ALA A 670 0.11 16.91 -19.42
C ALA A 670 -1.07 17.76 -18.90
N HIS A 671 -1.61 17.42 -17.73
CA HIS A 671 -2.67 18.16 -17.04
C HIS A 671 -2.18 19.22 -16.04
N LYS A 672 -0.89 19.60 -16.04
CA LYS A 672 -0.30 20.56 -15.07
C LYS A 672 -0.91 21.97 -15.02
N LYS A 673 -1.83 22.31 -15.92
CA LYS A 673 -2.56 23.58 -15.90
C LYS A 673 -3.92 23.36 -15.22
N PRO A 674 -4.18 23.95 -14.03
CA PRO A 674 -5.24 23.51 -13.11
C PRO A 674 -6.68 23.79 -13.56
N ASN A 675 -6.91 24.26 -14.80
CA ASN A 675 -8.26 24.51 -15.31
C ASN A 675 -9.09 23.21 -15.47
N SER A 676 -8.43 22.05 -15.62
CA SER A 676 -9.05 20.72 -15.59
C SER A 676 -8.00 19.63 -15.33
N PRO A 677 -7.65 19.36 -14.06
CA PRO A 677 -6.73 18.27 -13.72
C PRO A 677 -7.34 16.92 -14.10
N GLY A 678 -6.56 16.09 -14.78
CA GLY A 678 -6.94 14.72 -15.16
C GLY A 678 -6.90 13.76 -13.97
N VAL A 679 -7.70 12.71 -13.99
CA VAL A 679 -7.70 11.67 -12.93
C VAL A 679 -6.93 10.44 -13.40
N THR A 680 -6.03 9.93 -12.56
CA THR A 680 -5.30 8.69 -12.85
C THR A 680 -5.85 7.55 -12.01
N ILE A 681 -6.20 6.43 -12.65
CA ILE A 681 -6.54 5.15 -12.01
C ILE A 681 -5.37 4.19 -12.23
N THR A 682 -4.76 3.69 -11.15
CA THR A 682 -3.57 2.82 -11.19
C THR A 682 -3.77 1.52 -10.42
N SER A 683 -3.22 0.42 -10.95
CA SER A 683 -3.13 -0.85 -10.21
C SER A 683 -2.25 -0.71 -8.96
N GLU A 684 -2.66 -1.33 -7.86
CA GLU A 684 -1.82 -1.52 -6.67
C GLU A 684 -0.55 -2.35 -6.94
N PHE A 685 -0.46 -3.03 -8.10
CA PHE A 685 0.66 -3.89 -8.51
C PHE A 685 1.64 -3.26 -9.51
N SER A 686 1.54 -1.95 -9.78
CA SER A 686 2.54 -1.20 -10.56
C SER A 686 3.43 -0.35 -9.65
N ALA A 687 4.73 -0.26 -9.93
CA ALA A 687 5.64 0.60 -9.15
C ALA A 687 5.20 2.06 -9.15
N VAL A 688 4.52 2.53 -10.21
CA VAL A 688 3.97 3.89 -10.31
C VAL A 688 2.94 4.20 -9.22
N CYS A 689 2.31 3.17 -8.63
CA CYS A 689 1.40 3.31 -7.50
C CYS A 689 2.14 3.67 -6.20
N SER A 690 3.44 3.40 -6.08
CA SER A 690 4.26 3.96 -4.98
C SER A 690 4.61 5.45 -5.20
N ILE A 691 4.57 5.91 -6.46
CA ILE A 691 4.94 7.26 -6.88
C ILE A 691 3.74 8.21 -6.81
N LEU A 692 2.61 7.86 -7.45
CA LEU A 692 1.41 8.69 -7.48
C LEU A 692 0.59 8.48 -6.20
N ASN A 693 0.55 9.51 -5.35
CA ASN A 693 -0.23 9.56 -4.12
C ASN A 693 -1.61 10.19 -4.32
N GLY A 694 -1.84 10.93 -5.41
CA GLY A 694 -3.15 11.44 -5.82
C GLY A 694 -3.99 10.44 -6.62
N ALA A 695 -3.35 9.48 -7.30
CA ALA A 695 -4.03 8.47 -8.13
C ALA A 695 -5.00 7.57 -7.33
N LEU A 696 -6.12 7.20 -7.99
CA LEU A 696 -7.08 6.22 -7.49
C LEU A 696 -6.51 4.81 -7.66
N ARG A 697 -6.42 4.07 -6.56
CA ARG A 697 -5.81 2.73 -6.52
C ARG A 697 -6.85 1.65 -6.69
N VAL A 698 -6.59 0.69 -7.56
CA VAL A 698 -7.46 -0.48 -7.76
C VAL A 698 -6.68 -1.78 -7.66
N ASN A 699 -7.32 -2.81 -7.13
CA ASN A 699 -6.91 -4.19 -7.40
C ASN A 699 -7.61 -4.61 -8.70
N PRO A 700 -6.87 -4.90 -9.79
CA PRO A 700 -7.47 -5.20 -11.10
C PRO A 700 -8.34 -6.48 -11.12
N TYR A 701 -8.17 -7.38 -10.15
CA TYR A 701 -9.01 -8.58 -10.03
C TYR A 701 -10.37 -8.29 -9.36
N ASP A 702 -10.47 -7.22 -8.58
CA ASP A 702 -11.73 -6.74 -8.03
C ASP A 702 -12.42 -5.83 -9.06
N ILE A 703 -13.19 -6.47 -9.95
CA ILE A 703 -13.94 -5.81 -11.01
C ILE A 703 -14.98 -4.83 -10.43
N GLN A 704 -15.56 -5.11 -9.25
CA GLN A 704 -16.54 -4.22 -8.63
C GLN A 704 -15.86 -2.97 -8.09
N ALA A 705 -14.79 -3.11 -7.30
CA ALA A 705 -14.03 -1.96 -6.80
C ALA A 705 -13.40 -1.15 -7.94
N SER A 706 -12.94 -1.82 -9.01
CA SER A 706 -12.43 -1.15 -10.22
C SER A 706 -13.51 -0.34 -10.93
N SER A 707 -14.74 -0.88 -11.02
CA SER A 707 -15.90 -0.16 -11.57
C SER A 707 -16.28 1.05 -10.70
N THR A 708 -16.31 0.88 -9.38
CA THR A 708 -16.59 1.96 -8.41
C THR A 708 -15.50 3.05 -8.44
N ALA A 709 -14.24 2.70 -8.68
CA ALA A 709 -13.16 3.68 -8.85
C ALA A 709 -13.32 4.49 -10.15
N ILE A 710 -13.85 3.90 -11.23
CA ILE A 710 -14.19 4.65 -12.44
C ILE A 710 -15.36 5.61 -12.16
N ASP A 711 -16.43 5.16 -11.49
CA ASP A 711 -17.55 6.02 -11.09
C ASP A 711 -17.09 7.19 -10.20
N THR A 712 -16.21 6.90 -9.23
CA THR A 712 -15.56 7.90 -8.38
C THR A 712 -14.80 8.93 -9.24
N ALA A 713 -13.99 8.51 -10.21
CA ALA A 713 -13.25 9.41 -11.09
C ALA A 713 -14.17 10.31 -11.95
N LEU A 714 -15.33 9.78 -12.37
CA LEU A 714 -16.34 10.48 -13.15
C LEU A 714 -17.13 11.51 -12.32
N THR A 715 -17.42 11.20 -11.06
CA THR A 715 -18.17 12.07 -10.12
C THR A 715 -17.29 13.04 -9.33
N MET A 716 -15.97 12.82 -9.30
CA MET A 716 -15.00 13.60 -8.51
C MET A 716 -15.08 15.11 -8.77
N SER A 717 -15.08 15.89 -7.69
CA SER A 717 -15.13 17.35 -7.74
C SER A 717 -13.83 17.95 -8.31
N LEU A 718 -13.90 19.15 -8.92
CA LEU A 718 -12.71 19.87 -9.40
C LEU A 718 -11.70 20.15 -8.28
N GLU A 719 -12.20 20.38 -7.07
CA GLU A 719 -11.43 20.62 -5.86
C GLU A 719 -10.61 19.39 -5.45
N GLU A 720 -11.24 18.21 -5.39
CA GLU A 720 -10.55 16.95 -5.10
C GLU A 720 -9.56 16.59 -6.23
N LYS A 721 -9.93 16.80 -7.50
CA LYS A 721 -9.02 16.62 -8.65
C LYS A 721 -7.77 17.50 -8.52
N THR A 722 -7.94 18.75 -8.09
CA THR A 722 -6.83 19.69 -7.89
C THR A 722 -5.94 19.23 -6.73
N SER A 723 -6.52 18.89 -5.58
CA SER A 723 -5.77 18.42 -4.40
C SER A 723 -4.98 17.12 -4.67
N ARG A 724 -5.58 16.17 -5.42
CA ARG A 724 -4.89 14.96 -5.89
C ARG A 724 -3.74 15.28 -6.83
N HIS A 725 -3.96 16.18 -7.79
CA HIS A 725 -2.95 16.58 -8.76
C HIS A 725 -1.76 17.31 -8.11
N GLU A 726 -2.01 18.23 -7.18
CA GLU A 726 -0.96 18.98 -6.46
C GLU A 726 -0.02 18.07 -5.66
N ARG A 727 -0.50 16.91 -5.16
CA ARG A 727 0.31 15.90 -4.47
C ARG A 727 1.37 15.23 -5.36
N ASP A 728 1.08 15.10 -6.64
CA ASP A 728 1.88 14.33 -7.57
C ASP A 728 2.75 15.23 -8.47
N ILE A 729 2.23 16.40 -8.86
CA ILE A 729 2.84 17.24 -9.90
C ILE A 729 4.27 17.69 -9.58
N THR A 730 4.59 18.02 -8.34
CA THR A 730 5.96 18.40 -7.93
C THR A 730 6.94 17.28 -8.21
N PHE A 731 6.69 16.07 -7.70
CA PHE A 731 7.57 14.92 -7.94
C PHE A 731 7.69 14.65 -9.45
N VAL A 732 6.54 14.68 -10.14
CA VAL A 732 6.47 14.39 -11.58
C VAL A 732 7.29 15.38 -12.40
N ALA A 733 7.27 16.67 -12.05
CA ALA A 733 8.02 17.72 -12.74
C ALA A 733 9.52 17.75 -12.36
N SER A 734 9.87 17.47 -11.10
CA SER A 734 11.21 17.72 -10.53
C SER A 734 12.12 16.48 -10.46
N SER A 735 11.76 15.36 -11.08
CA SER A 735 12.48 14.07 -10.93
C SER A 735 12.88 13.45 -12.28
N SER A 736 13.53 14.25 -13.13
CA SER A 736 14.03 13.83 -14.45
C SER A 736 15.06 12.70 -14.38
N SER A 737 15.35 12.08 -15.54
CA SER A 737 16.37 11.04 -15.69
C SER A 737 17.77 11.48 -15.25
N GLY A 738 18.10 12.76 -15.44
CA GLY A 738 19.34 13.37 -14.97
C GLY A 738 19.46 13.42 -13.45
N LEU A 739 18.44 13.93 -12.76
CA LEU A 739 18.43 14.00 -11.29
C LEU A 739 18.40 12.61 -10.66
N TRP A 740 17.66 11.67 -11.26
CA TRP A 740 17.71 10.25 -10.89
C TRP A 740 19.14 9.68 -11.00
N THR A 741 19.82 9.93 -12.12
CA THR A 741 21.22 9.55 -12.35
C THR A 741 22.14 10.11 -11.28
N ARG A 742 22.13 11.42 -11.07
CA ARG A 742 22.98 12.10 -10.07
C ARG A 742 22.77 11.55 -8.66
N ARG A 743 21.53 11.25 -8.26
CA ARG A 743 21.22 10.63 -6.96
C ARG A 743 21.85 9.24 -6.81
N VAL A 744 21.80 8.39 -7.85
CA VAL A 744 22.40 7.05 -7.83
C VAL A 744 23.94 7.12 -7.84
N LEU A 745 24.53 8.10 -8.54
CA LEU A 745 25.99 8.33 -8.53
C LEU A 745 26.49 8.92 -7.19
N LYS A 746 25.66 9.71 -6.49
CA LYS A 746 25.95 10.14 -5.11
C LYS A 746 25.94 8.95 -4.14
N ASP A 747 24.89 8.11 -4.21
CA ASP A 747 24.80 6.85 -3.45
C ASP A 747 26.03 5.94 -3.70
N LEU A 748 26.53 5.86 -4.94
CA LEU A 748 27.77 5.14 -5.29
C LEU A 748 29.01 5.76 -4.62
N THR A 749 29.16 7.08 -4.70
CA THR A 749 30.31 7.82 -4.14
C THR A 749 30.38 7.71 -2.61
N ASP A 750 29.21 7.72 -1.93
CA ASP A 750 29.13 7.54 -0.48
C ASP A 750 29.65 6.14 -0.05
N VAL A 751 29.42 5.11 -0.88
CA VAL A 751 29.83 3.71 -0.61
C VAL A 751 31.32 3.49 -0.84
N THR A 752 31.87 4.02 -1.94
CA THR A 752 33.31 3.91 -2.22
C THR A 752 34.12 4.64 -1.17
N ALA A 753 33.74 5.89 -0.84
CA ALA A 753 34.38 6.68 0.21
C ALA A 753 34.28 6.05 1.62
N ALA A 754 33.16 5.38 1.94
CA ALA A 754 33.03 4.64 3.21
C ALA A 754 33.96 3.42 3.25
N THR A 755 34.09 2.69 2.14
CA THR A 755 34.92 1.49 2.03
C THR A 755 36.42 1.82 2.12
N GLU A 756 36.86 2.92 1.50
CA GLU A 756 38.23 3.42 1.62
C GLU A 756 38.59 3.82 3.05
N ARG A 757 37.66 4.45 3.78
CA ARG A 757 37.84 4.79 5.20
C ARG A 757 37.95 3.55 6.08
N GLU A 758 37.03 2.57 5.91
CA GLU A 758 37.09 1.29 6.64
C GLU A 758 38.41 0.55 6.40
N ASN A 759 38.91 0.53 5.16
CA ASN A 759 40.19 -0.11 4.79
C ASN A 759 41.43 0.67 5.29
N SER A 760 41.35 2.00 5.38
CA SER A 760 42.45 2.85 5.86
C SER A 760 42.56 2.86 7.39
N SER A 761 41.45 2.67 8.11
CA SER A 761 41.42 2.57 9.58
C SER A 761 41.69 1.15 10.07
N GLY A 762 42.88 0.63 9.77
CA GLY A 762 43.35 -0.65 10.27
C GLY A 762 43.42 -0.72 11.80
N ASP A 763 42.48 -1.47 12.38
CA ASP A 763 42.47 -2.04 13.74
C ASP A 763 42.65 -1.06 14.92
N LEU A 764 41.54 -0.63 15.55
CA LEU A 764 41.46 -0.29 16.98
C LEU A 764 40.01 -0.15 17.51
N ASN A 765 39.45 -1.28 17.96
CA ASN A 765 38.73 -1.40 19.24
C ASN A 765 37.51 -0.48 19.54
N THR A 766 36.29 -0.86 19.09
CA THR A 766 35.01 -0.37 19.67
C THR A 766 33.99 -1.48 19.97
N LYS A 767 34.42 -2.64 20.50
CA LYS A 767 33.49 -3.57 21.19
C LYS A 767 33.08 -3.02 22.56
N LYS A 768 32.16 -2.05 22.57
CA LYS A 768 31.36 -1.67 23.75
C LYS A 768 29.92 -1.36 23.33
N ALA A 769 29.14 -2.42 23.07
CA ALA A 769 27.70 -2.33 23.17
C ALA A 769 27.35 -1.99 24.63
N SER A 770 26.82 -0.80 24.86
CA SER A 770 26.33 -0.39 26.17
C SER A 770 25.09 -1.19 26.54
N LYS A 771 25.21 -2.07 27.55
CA LYS A 771 24.05 -2.39 28.39
C LYS A 771 23.57 -1.07 28.99
N MET A 772 22.45 -0.55 28.48
CA MET A 772 21.70 0.49 29.15
C MET A 772 20.63 -0.20 30.00
N ASP A 773 20.67 0.02 31.31
CA ASP A 773 19.72 -0.60 32.23
C ASP A 773 18.30 -0.11 31.90
N SER A 774 17.43 -1.06 31.54
CA SER A 774 16.00 -0.81 31.42
C SER A 774 15.45 -0.47 32.81
N VAL A 775 15.10 0.80 33.01
CA VAL A 775 14.33 1.25 34.17
C VAL A 775 13.01 0.46 34.19
N ASN A 776 12.77 -0.28 35.27
CA ASN A 776 11.51 -0.99 35.47
C ASN A 776 10.33 -0.02 35.32
N PRO A 777 9.36 -0.27 34.44
CA PRO A 777 8.06 0.37 34.55
C PRO A 777 7.45 -0.08 35.88
N THR A 778 7.18 0.88 36.76
CA THR A 778 6.32 0.65 37.94
C THR A 778 4.99 0.05 37.50
N GLU A 779 4.43 -0.87 38.29
CA GLU A 779 3.17 -1.57 38.00
C GLU A 779 2.08 -0.61 37.48
N VAL A 780 1.72 -0.73 36.20
CA VAL A 780 0.74 0.14 35.55
C VAL A 780 -0.63 -0.50 35.67
N GLN A 781 -1.55 0.18 36.37
CA GLN A 781 -2.95 -0.22 36.44
C GLN A 781 -3.59 -0.23 35.05
N ILE A 782 -4.33 -1.29 34.75
CA ILE A 782 -5.27 -1.30 33.62
C ILE A 782 -6.51 -0.53 34.05
N SER A 783 -6.92 0.48 33.26
CA SER A 783 -8.22 1.15 33.42
C SER A 783 -9.34 0.14 33.20
N SER A 784 -9.89 -0.39 34.29
CA SER A 784 -10.67 -1.64 34.31
C SER A 784 -12.18 -1.41 34.36
N MET A 785 -12.62 -0.16 34.42
CA MET A 785 -14.05 0.19 34.46
C MET A 785 -14.47 0.86 33.14
N PRO A 786 -15.48 0.32 32.43
CA PRO A 786 -16.16 1.10 31.39
C PRO A 786 -16.85 2.30 32.04
N LEU A 787 -17.00 3.38 31.27
CA LEU A 787 -17.75 4.56 31.72
C LEU A 787 -19.25 4.23 31.82
N ASP A 788 -19.90 4.62 32.92
CA ASP A 788 -21.36 4.78 32.95
C ASP A 788 -21.70 6.24 32.58
N PRO A 789 -22.30 6.51 31.40
CA PRO A 789 -22.65 7.86 30.98
C PRO A 789 -23.67 8.53 31.91
N ASN A 790 -24.52 7.76 32.59
CA ASN A 790 -25.54 8.30 33.51
C ASN A 790 -24.89 8.83 34.79
N ALA A 791 -23.92 8.11 35.36
CA ALA A 791 -23.14 8.59 36.50
C ALA A 791 -22.39 9.90 36.18
N VAL A 792 -21.85 10.04 34.95
CA VAL A 792 -21.24 11.30 34.49
C VAL A 792 -22.30 12.40 34.35
N LEU A 793 -23.46 12.10 33.77
CA LEU A 793 -24.55 13.05 33.55
C LEU A 793 -25.16 13.56 34.86
N ASP A 794 -25.37 12.69 35.85
CA ASP A 794 -25.88 13.05 37.18
C ASP A 794 -24.88 13.92 37.94
N ALA A 795 -23.60 13.52 37.96
CA ALA A 795 -22.50 14.31 38.54
C ALA A 795 -22.33 15.67 37.84
N PHE A 796 -22.45 15.70 36.52
CA PHE A 796 -22.42 16.93 35.73
C PHE A 796 -23.60 17.82 36.12
N ASN A 797 -24.83 17.30 36.12
CA ASN A 797 -26.03 18.05 36.45
C ASN A 797 -26.02 18.64 37.86
N ALA A 798 -25.49 17.90 38.84
CA ALA A 798 -25.33 18.36 40.22
C ALA A 798 -24.30 19.50 40.38
N ALA A 799 -23.23 19.49 39.57
CA ALA A 799 -22.15 20.47 39.69
C ALA A 799 -22.54 21.89 39.25
N SER A 800 -22.01 22.89 39.95
CA SER A 800 -22.20 24.33 39.67
C SER A 800 -21.09 24.95 38.80
N LYS A 801 -19.89 24.36 38.82
CA LYS A 801 -18.74 24.70 37.96
C LYS A 801 -18.12 23.44 37.38
N ARG A 802 -17.99 23.39 36.06
CA ARG A 802 -17.58 22.20 35.29
C ARG A 802 -16.44 22.58 34.33
N VAL A 803 -15.38 21.78 34.28
CA VAL A 803 -14.28 21.94 33.31
C VAL A 803 -14.17 20.68 32.46
N LEU A 804 -14.12 20.83 31.13
CA LEU A 804 -14.03 19.73 30.18
C LEU A 804 -12.74 19.87 29.35
N PHE A 805 -11.90 18.86 29.36
CA PHE A 805 -10.75 18.70 28.45
C PHE A 805 -11.03 17.54 27.50
N ILE A 806 -11.02 17.80 26.20
CA ILE A 806 -11.36 16.80 25.18
C ILE A 806 -10.25 16.82 24.14
N ASP A 807 -9.52 15.71 23.96
CA ASP A 807 -8.61 15.61 22.82
C ASP A 807 -9.37 15.70 21.47
N PHE A 808 -8.69 16.12 20.42
CA PHE A 808 -9.28 16.29 19.09
C PHE A 808 -9.24 15.02 18.23
N ASN A 809 -8.04 14.49 17.97
CA ASN A 809 -7.78 13.49 16.92
C ASN A 809 -7.78 12.08 17.50
N GLY A 810 -8.73 11.23 17.09
CA GLY A 810 -9.01 9.91 17.66
C GLY A 810 -10.09 9.93 18.74
N THR A 811 -10.42 11.12 19.24
CA THR A 811 -11.40 11.34 20.31
C THR A 811 -12.72 11.92 19.80
N ILE A 812 -12.70 13.03 19.05
CA ILE A 812 -13.92 13.62 18.40
C ILE A 812 -13.88 13.56 16.88
N VAL A 813 -12.70 13.32 16.30
CA VAL A 813 -12.47 13.04 14.87
C VAL A 813 -11.87 11.63 14.78
N MET A 814 -12.41 10.74 13.95
CA MET A 814 -11.84 9.38 13.82
C MET A 814 -10.45 9.41 13.15
N LYS A 815 -9.47 8.73 13.76
CA LYS A 815 -8.17 8.40 13.14
C LYS A 815 -8.33 7.17 12.24
N GLU A 816 -7.77 7.18 11.03
CA GLU A 816 -7.71 5.97 10.20
C GLU A 816 -6.77 4.92 10.84
N PRO A 817 -7.14 3.62 10.85
CA PRO A 817 -6.26 2.57 11.36
C PRO A 817 -5.08 2.33 10.40
N PRO A 818 -3.80 2.56 10.79
CA PRO A 818 -2.66 2.49 9.88
C PRO A 818 -2.19 1.04 9.61
N GLY A 819 -3.13 0.16 9.26
CA GLY A 819 -2.92 -1.29 9.04
C GLY A 819 -3.45 -1.78 7.70
N LYS A 820 -4.12 -0.95 6.90
CA LYS A 820 -4.47 -1.28 5.52
C LYS A 820 -3.26 -0.97 4.62
N TYR A 821 -2.73 -1.98 3.94
CA TYR A 821 -1.82 -1.85 2.78
C TYR A 821 -2.45 -1.12 1.57
N LEU A 822 -3.61 -0.50 1.78
CA LEU A 822 -4.49 0.09 0.79
C LEU A 822 -4.67 1.55 1.21
N LYS A 823 -4.01 2.48 0.52
CA LYS A 823 -4.30 3.93 0.59
C LYS A 823 -5.66 4.18 -0.09
N ARG A 824 -6.73 3.65 0.50
CA ARG A 824 -8.05 3.50 -0.13
C ARG A 824 -8.84 4.82 -0.11
N GLU A 825 -8.70 5.60 0.95
CA GLU A 825 -9.35 6.89 1.09
C GLU A 825 -8.30 7.96 1.38
N MET A 826 -8.48 9.14 0.79
CA MET A 826 -7.50 10.22 0.84
C MET A 826 -7.84 11.19 1.99
N LEU A 827 -7.80 10.70 3.23
CA LEU A 827 -8.00 11.56 4.40
C LEU A 827 -6.71 12.30 4.73
N VAL A 828 -6.60 13.51 4.18
CA VAL A 828 -5.63 14.50 4.63
C VAL A 828 -5.96 14.82 6.10
N THR A 829 -4.98 14.76 6.99
CA THR A 829 -5.16 15.10 8.41
C THR A 829 -5.37 16.61 8.66
N SER A 830 -5.56 17.42 7.61
CA SER A 830 -5.81 18.85 7.68
C SER A 830 -7.31 19.17 7.62
N GLY A 831 -7.87 19.63 8.74
CA GLY A 831 -9.19 20.28 8.75
C GLY A 831 -10.41 19.36 8.75
N ASN A 832 -10.25 18.06 9.03
CA ASN A 832 -11.39 17.19 9.34
C ASN A 832 -12.22 17.80 10.47
N LYS A 833 -13.44 18.20 10.16
CA LYS A 833 -14.41 18.67 11.14
C LYS A 833 -14.93 17.45 11.93
N PRO A 834 -15.15 17.55 13.25
CA PRO A 834 -15.95 16.56 13.97
C PRO A 834 -17.32 16.38 13.31
N PRO A 835 -18.01 15.25 13.54
CA PRO A 835 -19.41 15.10 13.17
C PRO A 835 -20.23 16.33 13.58
N LYS A 836 -21.23 16.69 12.77
CA LYS A 836 -21.99 17.92 12.99
C LYS A 836 -22.63 17.93 14.37
N GLU A 837 -23.08 16.77 14.82
CA GLU A 837 -23.67 16.49 16.12
C GLU A 837 -22.69 16.80 17.26
N SER A 838 -21.40 16.48 17.09
CA SER A 838 -20.33 16.82 18.04
C SER A 838 -20.04 18.33 18.06
N ILE A 839 -20.09 19.01 16.91
CA ILE A 839 -19.94 20.47 16.81
C ILE A 839 -21.11 21.16 17.51
N ASP A 840 -22.34 20.75 17.18
CA ASP A 840 -23.58 21.29 17.73
C ASP A 840 -23.61 21.08 19.27
N ALA A 841 -23.18 19.91 19.76
CA ALA A 841 -23.04 19.63 21.19
C ALA A 841 -21.98 20.50 21.88
N LEU A 842 -20.81 20.70 21.26
CA LEU A 842 -19.76 21.60 21.76
C LEU A 842 -20.25 23.06 21.84
N ILE A 843 -21.03 23.53 20.87
CA ILE A 843 -21.65 24.86 20.90
C ILE A 843 -22.53 25.01 22.15
N LYS A 844 -23.49 24.10 22.37
CA LYS A 844 -24.37 24.17 23.56
C LYS A 844 -23.63 24.01 24.87
N LEU A 845 -22.58 23.19 24.92
CA LEU A 845 -21.74 23.07 26.12
C LEU A 845 -21.02 24.39 26.42
N CYS A 846 -20.66 25.18 25.42
CA CYS A 846 -20.06 26.51 25.59
C CYS A 846 -21.08 27.63 25.89
N GLU A 847 -22.36 27.44 25.54
CA GLU A 847 -23.45 28.39 25.87
C GLU A 847 -23.80 28.41 27.37
N ASP A 848 -23.59 27.31 28.11
CA ASP A 848 -23.83 27.25 29.56
C ASP A 848 -22.65 27.88 30.34
N PRO A 849 -22.86 29.02 31.03
CA PRO A 849 -21.78 29.73 31.74
C PRO A 849 -21.21 28.98 32.96
N ARG A 850 -21.77 27.81 33.32
CA ARG A 850 -21.19 26.89 34.31
C ARG A 850 -20.05 26.04 33.76
N ASN A 851 -19.95 25.92 32.44
CA ASN A 851 -18.96 25.10 31.76
C ASN A 851 -17.75 25.93 31.31
N VAL A 852 -16.58 25.32 31.37
CA VAL A 852 -15.36 25.78 30.70
C VAL A 852 -14.84 24.63 29.86
N VAL A 853 -15.00 24.73 28.54
CA VAL A 853 -14.68 23.65 27.59
C VAL A 853 -13.36 23.97 26.88
N TYR A 854 -12.47 22.98 26.82
CA TYR A 854 -11.21 23.03 26.08
C TYR A 854 -11.06 21.82 25.16
N VAL A 855 -10.82 22.06 23.87
CA VAL A 855 -10.37 21.03 22.94
C VAL A 855 -8.85 21.08 22.80
N VAL A 856 -8.20 19.96 23.07
CA VAL A 856 -6.73 19.79 23.08
C VAL A 856 -6.30 19.10 21.80
N SER A 857 -5.42 19.73 21.01
CA SER A 857 -4.98 19.16 19.73
C SER A 857 -3.46 19.08 19.57
N GLY A 858 -2.99 18.03 18.91
CA GLY A 858 -1.63 17.86 18.38
C GLY A 858 -1.42 18.47 16.99
N ASP A 859 -2.44 19.14 16.47
CA ASP A 859 -2.44 19.82 15.17
C ASP A 859 -2.05 21.31 15.30
N THR A 860 -1.96 22.01 14.16
CA THR A 860 -1.65 23.44 14.08
C THR A 860 -2.82 24.31 14.55
N GLU A 861 -2.50 25.52 15.02
CA GLU A 861 -3.47 26.56 15.44
C GLU A 861 -4.53 26.81 14.37
N ARG A 862 -4.11 26.87 13.11
CA ARG A 862 -5.01 27.12 11.99
C ARG A 862 -5.91 25.92 11.65
N ASN A 863 -5.40 24.69 11.70
CA ASN A 863 -6.23 23.52 11.39
C ASN A 863 -7.36 23.37 12.43
N ILE A 864 -7.05 23.56 13.72
CA ILE A 864 -8.07 23.52 14.77
C ILE A 864 -9.04 24.72 14.70
N GLU A 865 -8.56 25.90 14.25
CA GLU A 865 -9.44 27.04 13.93
C GLU A 865 -10.39 26.77 12.77
N ASN A 866 -9.89 26.22 11.66
CA ASN A 866 -10.70 25.85 10.49
C ASN A 866 -11.77 24.80 10.86
N ALA A 867 -11.42 23.84 11.72
CA ALA A 867 -12.31 22.77 12.13
C ALA A 867 -13.41 23.27 13.09
N ILE A 868 -13.02 23.90 14.20
CA ILE A 868 -13.92 24.23 15.34
C ILE A 868 -13.70 25.64 15.93
N GLY A 869 -12.82 26.46 15.34
CA GLY A 869 -12.55 27.83 15.79
C GLY A 869 -13.73 28.80 15.69
N HIS A 870 -14.78 28.43 14.95
CA HIS A 870 -16.03 29.18 14.86
C HIS A 870 -16.90 29.06 16.14
N ILE A 871 -16.65 28.09 17.02
CA ILE A 871 -17.41 27.89 18.26
C ILE A 871 -17.00 28.93 19.31
N ASP A 872 -17.85 29.92 19.58
CA ASP A 872 -17.58 30.91 20.62
C ASP A 872 -17.71 30.29 22.03
N GLY A 873 -16.95 30.83 22.99
CA GLY A 873 -16.87 30.25 24.35
C GLY A 873 -16.04 28.96 24.47
N LEU A 874 -15.54 28.41 23.35
CA LEU A 874 -14.64 27.24 23.35
C LEU A 874 -13.17 27.66 23.51
N GLY A 875 -12.43 27.03 24.43
CA GLY A 875 -10.98 27.11 24.52
C GLY A 875 -10.31 26.10 23.58
N LEU A 876 -9.18 26.47 22.96
CA LEU A 876 -8.48 25.62 21.99
C LEU A 876 -6.99 25.51 22.33
N THR A 877 -6.37 24.37 22.00
CA THR A 877 -4.92 24.19 22.12
C THR A 877 -4.34 23.61 20.84
N SER A 878 -3.10 23.96 20.53
CA SER A 878 -2.34 23.43 19.40
C SER A 878 -1.06 22.76 19.86
N GLY A 879 -0.44 21.97 18.97
CA GLY A 879 0.90 21.41 19.17
C GLY A 879 1.07 20.63 20.48
N ASN A 880 0.06 19.88 20.92
CA ASN A 880 0.07 19.11 22.18
C ASN A 880 0.28 19.98 23.44
N GLY A 881 -0.27 21.21 23.44
CA GLY A 881 -0.15 22.17 24.52
C GLY A 881 1.01 23.17 24.36
N GLY A 882 1.46 23.40 23.12
CA GLY A 882 2.47 24.42 22.79
C GLY A 882 1.89 25.83 22.82
N SER A 883 0.70 26.02 22.24
CA SER A 883 -0.07 27.27 22.35
C SER A 883 -1.49 27.01 22.88
N LEU A 884 -2.01 28.00 23.60
CA LEU A 884 -3.33 27.99 24.22
C LEU A 884 -4.14 29.21 23.74
N SER A 885 -5.39 29.00 23.35
CA SER A 885 -6.37 30.05 23.14
C SER A 885 -7.46 29.93 24.19
N HIS A 886 -7.65 30.99 24.98
CA HIS A 886 -8.64 31.01 26.05
C HIS A 886 -10.08 31.10 25.50
N PRO A 887 -11.08 30.54 26.20
CA PRO A 887 -12.48 30.66 25.83
C PRO A 887 -12.94 32.12 25.95
N VAL A 888 -13.32 32.72 24.82
CA VAL A 888 -13.79 34.10 24.72
C VAL A 888 -15.02 34.13 23.82
N CYS A 889 -16.08 34.81 24.25
CA CYS A 889 -17.21 35.17 23.37
C CYS A 889 -16.78 36.35 22.49
N ARG A 890 -16.62 36.14 21.19
CA ARG A 890 -16.20 37.21 20.27
C ARG A 890 -17.40 38.07 19.88
N ILE A 891 -17.17 39.39 19.81
CA ILE A 891 -18.20 40.36 19.41
C ILE A 891 -18.37 40.40 17.88
N ASP A 892 -17.30 40.11 17.14
CA ASP A 892 -17.30 39.88 15.69
C ASP A 892 -16.68 38.50 15.41
N PRO A 893 -17.41 37.55 14.80
CA PRO A 893 -16.90 36.22 14.44
C PRO A 893 -15.64 36.23 13.57
N ASN A 894 -15.39 37.31 12.82
CA ASN A 894 -14.20 37.47 11.98
C ASN A 894 -12.95 37.90 12.77
N THR A 895 -13.09 38.18 14.08
CA THR A 895 -11.94 38.50 14.93
C THR A 895 -11.08 37.22 15.10
N PRO A 896 -9.78 37.25 14.73
CA PRO A 896 -8.90 36.10 14.93
C PRO A 896 -8.75 35.80 16.41
N ARG A 897 -8.56 34.52 16.76
CA ARG A 897 -8.35 34.15 18.16
C ARG A 897 -6.98 34.63 18.62
N LYS A 898 -6.89 34.99 19.90
CA LYS A 898 -5.59 35.21 20.54
C LYS A 898 -5.01 33.86 20.95
N TRP A 899 -3.77 33.62 20.57
CA TRP A 899 -2.97 32.47 20.97
C TRP A 899 -1.84 32.92 21.89
N ASP A 900 -1.71 32.27 23.04
CA ASP A 900 -0.64 32.45 23.99
C ASP A 900 0.28 31.21 23.91
N THR A 901 1.48 31.39 23.36
CA THR A 901 2.48 30.33 23.21
C THR A 901 3.31 30.17 24.50
N SER A 902 3.50 28.93 24.93
CA SER A 902 4.29 28.62 26.13
C SER A 902 5.79 28.71 25.85
N ASP A 903 6.52 29.51 26.62
CA ASP A 903 7.99 29.42 26.66
C ASP A 903 8.42 28.16 27.43
N LEU A 904 8.96 27.19 26.69
CA LEU A 904 9.44 25.93 27.24
C LEU A 904 10.95 25.97 27.57
N GLY A 905 11.62 27.11 27.36
CA GLY A 905 13.04 27.31 27.60
C GLY A 905 13.94 26.59 26.61
N VAL A 906 13.49 26.44 25.36
CA VAL A 906 14.23 25.81 24.25
C VAL A 906 14.19 26.75 23.05
N ASP A 907 15.35 27.14 22.53
CA ASP A 907 15.42 27.81 21.23
C ASP A 907 15.09 26.80 20.12
N PHE A 908 13.82 26.80 19.73
CA PHE A 908 13.32 25.85 18.74
C PHE A 908 13.72 26.22 17.30
N ASN A 909 14.23 27.44 17.05
CA ASN A 909 14.78 27.80 15.75
C ASN A 909 16.16 27.15 15.57
N ALA A 910 16.99 27.14 16.62
CA ALA A 910 18.26 26.40 16.60
C ALA A 910 18.03 24.87 16.43
N VAL A 911 17.00 24.31 17.07
CA VAL A 911 16.60 22.89 16.85
C VAL A 911 16.20 22.66 15.39
N LYS A 912 15.39 23.55 14.80
CA LYS A 912 14.97 23.46 13.38
C LYS A 912 16.16 23.50 12.42
N GLN A 913 17.15 24.36 12.65
CA GLN A 913 18.35 24.44 11.81
C GLN A 913 19.17 23.14 11.75
N VAL A 914 19.25 22.40 12.86
CA VAL A 914 19.92 21.07 12.89
C VAL A 914 19.01 19.97 12.35
N THR A 915 17.71 20.03 12.65
CA THR A 915 16.76 18.95 12.33
C THR A 915 16.35 18.94 10.85
N LEU A 916 16.14 20.11 10.23
CA LEU A 916 15.61 20.21 8.87
C LEU A 916 16.45 19.47 7.82
N PRO A 917 17.79 19.64 7.74
CA PRO A 917 18.61 18.92 6.76
C PRO A 917 18.51 17.39 6.90
N ILE A 918 18.42 16.89 8.14
CA ILE A 918 18.22 15.47 8.43
C ILE A 918 16.85 15.04 7.89
N LEU A 919 15.76 15.71 8.24
CA LEU A 919 14.42 15.32 7.78
C LEU A 919 14.25 15.45 6.26
N ALA A 920 14.88 16.43 5.62
CA ALA A 920 14.89 16.62 4.17
C ALA A 920 15.51 15.41 3.46
N LYS A 921 16.65 14.90 3.94
CA LYS A 921 17.32 13.69 3.44
C LYS A 921 16.42 12.44 3.47
N TYR A 922 15.70 12.20 4.56
CA TYR A 922 14.73 11.10 4.65
C TYR A 922 13.48 11.34 3.78
N THR A 923 13.06 12.60 3.63
CA THR A 923 11.95 13.00 2.76
C THR A 923 12.26 12.78 1.28
N ALA A 924 13.47 13.13 0.84
CA ALA A 924 13.94 12.92 -0.52
C ALA A 924 14.03 11.42 -0.91
N ARG A 925 14.38 10.56 0.05
CA ARG A 925 14.50 9.09 -0.12
C ARG A 925 13.18 8.32 0.02
N SER A 926 12.07 8.97 0.40
CA SER A 926 10.80 8.28 0.66
C SER A 926 9.61 9.05 0.10
N ASN A 927 9.18 8.66 -1.11
CA ASN A 927 8.01 9.28 -1.71
C ASN A 927 6.75 9.08 -0.87
N GLY A 928 5.92 10.12 -0.77
CA GLY A 928 4.76 10.16 0.11
C GLY A 928 5.05 10.56 1.56
N SER A 929 6.32 10.74 1.94
CA SER A 929 6.67 11.38 3.23
C SER A 929 6.74 12.90 3.11
N PHE A 930 6.65 13.59 4.24
CA PHE A 930 6.78 15.05 4.33
C PHE A 930 7.23 15.51 5.72
N VAL A 931 7.82 16.70 5.79
CA VAL A 931 8.16 17.36 7.05
C VAL A 931 6.94 18.08 7.61
N LYS A 932 6.51 17.74 8.82
CA LYS A 932 5.50 18.47 9.60
C LYS A 932 6.20 19.50 10.48
N ILE A 933 5.88 20.79 10.34
CA ILE A 933 6.44 21.86 11.18
C ILE A 933 5.29 22.53 11.94
N THR A 934 5.50 22.81 13.23
CA THR A 934 4.59 23.62 14.06
C THR A 934 5.37 24.72 14.82
N SER A 935 4.68 25.45 15.69
CA SER A 935 5.26 26.43 16.62
C SER A 935 6.17 25.78 17.68
N SER A 936 5.91 24.52 18.06
CA SER A 936 6.65 23.82 19.14
C SER A 936 7.06 22.38 18.79
N SER A 937 6.92 21.96 17.54
CA SER A 937 7.36 20.64 17.05
C SER A 937 7.91 20.70 15.62
N ILE A 938 8.76 19.75 15.28
CA ILE A 938 9.19 19.46 13.91
C ILE A 938 9.30 17.94 13.78
N GLY A 939 8.73 17.36 12.73
CA GLY A 939 8.70 15.92 12.55
C GLY A 939 8.62 15.48 11.10
N TRP A 940 8.81 14.19 10.88
CA TRP A 940 8.76 13.54 9.58
C TRP A 940 7.60 12.54 9.57
N SER A 941 6.64 12.79 8.70
CA SER A 941 5.45 11.97 8.48
C SER A 941 5.71 11.02 7.32
N TYR A 942 5.49 9.73 7.53
CA TYR A 942 5.66 8.67 6.52
C TYR A 942 4.37 7.87 6.29
N TYR A 943 3.21 8.38 6.72
CA TYR A 943 1.90 7.74 6.53
C TYR A 943 1.57 7.38 5.07
N SER A 944 2.02 8.17 4.09
CA SER A 944 1.77 7.89 2.67
C SER A 944 2.91 7.12 1.98
N CYS A 945 3.88 6.59 2.74
CA CYS A 945 4.95 5.75 2.20
C CYS A 945 4.51 4.29 2.09
N ASP A 946 5.40 3.42 1.59
CA ASP A 946 5.30 2.00 1.90
C ASP A 946 5.46 1.80 3.43
N PRO A 947 4.60 1.00 4.11
CA PRO A 947 4.65 0.86 5.56
C PRO A 947 5.93 0.23 6.09
N GLU A 948 6.53 -0.72 5.37
CA GLU A 948 7.77 -1.38 5.82
C GLU A 948 8.98 -0.47 5.58
N TRP A 949 9.04 0.21 4.43
CA TRP A 949 10.05 1.21 4.11
C TRP A 949 10.04 2.39 5.08
N GLY A 950 8.86 2.97 5.32
CA GLY A 950 8.69 4.10 6.23
C GLY A 950 9.08 3.75 7.67
N ASN A 951 8.73 2.55 8.15
CA ASN A 951 9.15 2.07 9.46
C ASN A 951 10.65 1.73 9.55
N LEU A 952 11.28 1.28 8.45
CA LEU A 952 12.73 1.05 8.40
C LEU A 952 13.48 2.38 8.50
N LEU A 953 13.11 3.35 7.66
CA LEU A 953 13.65 4.70 7.67
C LEU A 953 13.42 5.43 9.00
N ALA A 954 12.25 5.29 9.61
CA ALA A 954 11.93 5.92 10.91
C ALA A 954 12.87 5.46 12.03
N LYS A 955 13.38 4.21 11.98
CA LYS A 955 14.35 3.71 12.96
C LYS A 955 15.72 4.35 12.77
N THR A 956 16.24 4.38 11.54
CA THR A 956 17.52 5.04 11.25
C THR A 956 17.47 6.54 11.54
N LEU A 957 16.34 7.19 11.22
CA LEU A 957 16.10 8.60 11.53
C LEU A 957 16.12 8.86 13.04
N LEU A 958 15.52 7.98 13.85
CA LEU A 958 15.56 8.11 15.30
C LEU A 958 17.00 8.09 15.82
N GLU A 959 17.82 7.12 15.37
CA GLU A 959 19.23 7.01 15.76
C GLU A 959 20.05 8.25 15.35
N GLU A 960 19.85 8.77 14.13
CA GLU A 960 20.53 9.98 13.62
C GLU A 960 20.13 11.24 14.42
N LEU A 961 18.83 11.41 14.71
CA LEU A 961 18.33 12.52 15.54
C LEU A 961 18.77 12.43 17.00
N GLU A 962 18.85 11.25 17.60
CA GLU A 962 19.30 11.07 18.99
C GLU A 962 20.77 11.48 19.19
N VAL A 963 21.61 11.30 18.17
CA VAL A 963 23.01 11.72 18.18
C VAL A 963 23.12 13.24 18.03
N GLU A 964 22.52 13.81 16.98
CA GLU A 964 22.67 15.23 16.63
C GLU A 964 21.95 16.17 17.62
N LEU A 965 20.80 15.77 18.16
CA LEU A 965 20.02 16.62 19.07
C LEU A 965 20.38 16.48 20.55
N LYS A 966 21.43 15.71 20.87
CA LYS A 966 21.87 15.40 22.24
C LYS A 966 22.19 16.62 23.12
N LEU A 967 22.53 17.77 22.50
CA LEU A 967 22.84 19.02 23.21
C LEU A 967 21.60 19.90 23.51
N PHE A 968 20.45 19.59 22.94
CA PHE A 968 19.21 20.37 23.11
C PHE A 968 18.28 19.71 24.16
N ASP A 969 17.50 20.50 24.91
CA ASP A 969 16.49 19.98 25.85
C ASP A 969 15.20 19.54 25.12
N VAL A 970 15.37 18.63 24.16
CA VAL A 970 14.31 18.02 23.35
C VAL A 970 14.18 16.53 23.65
N ARG A 971 13.10 15.93 23.14
CA ARG A 971 12.88 14.50 23.05
C ARG A 971 12.31 14.17 21.67
N ILE A 972 12.67 13.00 21.15
CA ILE A 972 12.07 12.47 19.93
C ILE A 972 10.90 11.56 20.34
N VAL A 973 9.78 11.70 19.65
CA VAL A 973 8.55 10.94 19.88
C VAL A 973 8.25 10.16 18.62
N THR A 974 8.28 8.83 18.73
CA THR A 974 7.88 7.92 17.67
C THR A 974 6.40 7.60 17.82
N LEU A 975 5.59 8.08 16.88
CA LEU A 975 4.18 7.72 16.72
C LEU A 975 4.05 6.81 15.51
N LYS A 976 2.95 6.05 15.42
CA LYS A 976 2.69 5.23 14.23
C LYS A 976 2.59 6.15 13.02
N GLY A 977 3.51 6.05 12.06
CA GLY A 977 3.54 6.90 10.86
C GLY A 977 4.24 8.26 11.00
N VAL A 978 4.78 8.63 12.17
CA VAL A 978 5.49 9.92 12.38
C VAL A 978 6.66 9.81 13.36
N VAL A 979 7.77 10.47 13.06
CA VAL A 979 8.86 10.76 14.02
C VAL A 979 8.86 12.26 14.32
N GLU A 980 8.59 12.69 15.55
CA GLU A 980 8.44 14.13 15.90
C GLU A 980 9.41 14.55 17.01
N VAL A 981 10.19 15.61 16.77
CA VAL A 981 11.04 16.29 17.75
C VAL A 981 10.23 17.36 18.47
N VAL A 982 10.21 17.28 19.80
CA VAL A 982 9.51 18.24 20.68
C VAL A 982 10.38 18.65 21.87
N PRO A 983 10.21 19.86 22.44
CA PRO A 983 10.81 20.22 23.72
C PRO A 983 10.50 19.18 24.80
N ARG A 984 11.47 18.84 25.65
CA ARG A 984 11.33 17.79 26.67
C ARG A 984 10.17 18.05 27.64
N LYS A 985 9.88 19.33 27.89
CA LYS A 985 8.77 19.79 28.74
C LYS A 985 7.40 19.77 28.05
N LEU A 986 7.33 19.74 26.70
CA LEU A 986 6.05 19.80 25.97
C LEU A 986 5.21 18.55 26.24
N ASN A 987 3.99 18.74 26.74
CA ASN A 987 2.99 17.69 26.93
C ASN A 987 1.59 18.30 27.11
N LYS A 988 0.54 17.56 26.69
CA LYS A 988 -0.86 18.01 26.81
C LYS A 988 -1.26 18.37 28.25
N GLY A 989 -0.62 17.76 29.25
CA GLY A 989 -0.81 18.06 30.68
C GLY A 989 -0.41 19.47 31.13
N LEU A 990 0.34 20.23 30.32
CA LEU A 990 0.59 21.65 30.57
C LEU A 990 -0.72 22.45 30.52
N VAL A 991 -1.61 22.14 29.57
CA VAL A 991 -2.93 22.77 29.41
C VAL A 991 -3.76 22.60 30.69
N VAL A 992 -3.88 21.37 31.17
CA VAL A 992 -4.65 21.04 32.38
C VAL A 992 -4.13 21.82 33.59
N LYS A 993 -2.80 21.91 33.75
CA LYS A 993 -2.17 22.68 34.83
C LYS A 993 -2.42 24.18 34.71
N GLU A 994 -2.36 24.74 33.51
CA GLU A 994 -2.53 26.19 33.30
C GLU A 994 -3.99 26.61 33.49
N VAL A 995 -4.93 25.86 32.92
CA VAL A 995 -6.36 26.11 33.05
C VAL A 995 -6.82 25.99 34.51
N LEU A 996 -6.41 24.94 35.24
CA LEU A 996 -6.82 24.74 36.64
C LEU A 996 -6.12 25.66 37.64
N LYS A 997 -4.98 26.28 37.30
CA LYS A 997 -4.38 27.35 38.11
C LYS A 997 -5.13 28.68 37.97
N ASN A 998 -5.54 28.99 36.74
CA ASN A 998 -6.16 30.28 36.40
C ASN A 998 -7.68 30.28 36.59
N THR A 999 -8.29 29.13 36.88
CA THR A 999 -9.71 28.97 37.18
C THR A 999 -9.90 28.67 38.68
N THR A 1000 -10.96 29.17 39.31
CA THR A 1000 -11.33 28.70 40.66
C THR A 1000 -11.63 27.19 40.60
N MET A 1001 -11.06 26.39 41.51
CA MET A 1001 -11.21 24.92 41.49
C MET A 1001 -12.67 24.51 41.21
N PRO A 1002 -12.93 23.75 40.14
CA PRO A 1002 -14.28 23.34 39.77
C PRO A 1002 -14.75 22.14 40.60
N ASP A 1003 -16.06 22.03 40.72
CA ASP A 1003 -16.73 20.93 41.42
C ASP A 1003 -16.76 19.66 40.56
N PHE A 1004 -16.74 19.81 39.23
CA PHE A 1004 -16.68 18.73 38.24
C PHE A 1004 -15.54 18.93 37.23
N VAL A 1005 -14.78 17.87 36.93
CA VAL A 1005 -13.82 17.83 35.82
C VAL A 1005 -14.01 16.58 34.96
N LEU A 1006 -14.02 16.76 33.64
CA LEU A 1006 -14.00 15.70 32.63
C LEU A 1006 -12.73 15.84 31.78
N CYS A 1007 -12.02 14.74 31.52
CA CYS A 1007 -10.84 14.71 30.68
C CYS A 1007 -10.84 13.46 29.79
N VAL A 1008 -10.85 13.62 28.46
CA VAL A 1008 -11.00 12.54 27.48
C VAL A 1008 -9.82 12.54 26.50
N GLY A 1009 -9.28 11.36 26.16
CA GLY A 1009 -8.23 11.22 25.14
C GLY A 1009 -8.04 9.80 24.57
N ASP A 1010 -7.36 9.66 23.44
CA ASP A 1010 -7.25 8.40 22.69
C ASP A 1010 -5.84 7.80 22.65
N ASP A 1011 -4.77 8.58 22.91
CA ASP A 1011 -3.40 8.12 22.67
C ASP A 1011 -2.41 8.38 23.83
N VAL A 1012 -1.18 7.88 23.66
CA VAL A 1012 -0.12 7.91 24.67
C VAL A 1012 0.28 9.35 25.06
N SER A 1013 -0.04 10.36 24.25
CA SER A 1013 0.19 11.76 24.60
C SER A 1013 -0.82 12.32 25.61
N ASP A 1014 -2.03 11.74 25.67
CA ASP A 1014 -3.11 12.13 26.59
C ASP A 1014 -2.87 11.69 28.04
N GLU A 1015 -2.03 10.67 28.24
CA GLU A 1015 -1.62 10.17 29.55
C GLU A 1015 -1.06 11.28 30.47
N LYS A 1016 -0.48 12.32 29.88
CA LYS A 1016 0.00 13.49 30.62
C LYS A 1016 -1.12 14.45 31.03
N MET A 1017 -2.28 14.46 30.37
CA MET A 1017 -3.47 15.18 30.85
C MET A 1017 -4.01 14.52 32.12
N PHE A 1018 -4.29 13.22 32.09
CA PHE A 1018 -4.85 12.47 33.22
C PHE A 1018 -3.95 12.57 34.47
N THR A 1019 -2.66 12.27 34.31
CA THR A 1019 -1.69 12.36 35.41
C THR A 1019 -1.47 13.80 35.91
N SER A 1020 -1.62 14.82 35.05
CA SER A 1020 -1.53 16.22 35.48
C SER A 1020 -2.76 16.68 36.26
N LEU A 1021 -3.97 16.20 35.91
CA LEU A 1021 -5.19 16.45 36.68
C LEU A 1021 -5.04 15.94 38.11
N PHE A 1022 -4.70 14.66 38.28
CA PHE A 1022 -4.48 14.07 39.60
C PHE A 1022 -3.35 14.77 40.39
N SER A 1023 -2.29 15.20 39.71
CA SER A 1023 -1.21 15.96 40.34
C SER A 1023 -1.67 17.32 40.87
N VAL A 1024 -2.56 18.04 40.17
CA VAL A 1024 -3.13 19.32 40.64
C VAL A 1024 -4.07 19.10 41.82
N ILE A 1025 -4.94 18.07 41.76
CA ILE A 1025 -5.85 17.71 42.84
C ILE A 1025 -5.07 17.35 44.12
N ALA A 1026 -4.03 16.53 44.00
CA ALA A 1026 -3.16 16.14 45.11
C ALA A 1026 -2.41 17.34 45.72
N GLN A 1027 -1.93 18.28 44.89
CA GLN A 1027 -1.30 19.52 45.37
C GLN A 1027 -2.27 20.42 46.12
N SER A 1028 -3.51 20.57 45.62
CA SER A 1028 -4.55 21.34 46.31
C SER A 1028 -4.90 20.71 47.67
N CYS A 1029 -5.11 19.38 47.69
CA CYS A 1029 -5.38 18.63 48.92
C CYS A 1029 -4.23 18.79 49.94
N ALA A 1030 -2.97 18.69 49.52
CA ALA A 1030 -1.81 18.87 50.39
C ALA A 1030 -1.67 20.31 50.92
N ALA A 1031 -2.16 21.31 50.18
CA ALA A 1031 -2.23 22.69 50.60
C ALA A 1031 -3.47 23.04 51.45
N GLY A 1032 -4.36 22.07 51.71
CA GLY A 1032 -5.65 22.30 52.39
C GLY A 1032 -6.66 23.09 51.55
N GLY A 1033 -6.47 23.15 50.23
CA GLY A 1033 -7.37 23.79 49.27
C GLY A 1033 -8.56 22.91 48.88
N ALA A 1034 -9.48 23.50 48.12
CA ALA A 1034 -10.63 22.79 47.56
C ALA A 1034 -10.17 21.73 46.54
N ILE A 1035 -10.94 20.65 46.42
CA ILE A 1035 -10.80 19.60 45.40
C ILE A 1035 -12.13 19.43 44.67
N PRO A 1036 -12.14 18.95 43.42
CA PRO A 1036 -13.38 18.59 42.74
C PRO A 1036 -14.13 17.49 43.50
N GLU A 1037 -15.46 17.60 43.54
CA GLU A 1037 -16.33 16.53 44.07
C GLU A 1037 -16.39 15.35 43.08
N HIS A 1038 -16.31 15.66 41.78
CA HIS A 1038 -16.29 14.67 40.71
C HIS A 1038 -15.14 14.93 39.71
N ALA A 1039 -14.33 13.91 39.43
CA ALA A 1039 -13.27 13.98 38.44
C ALA A 1039 -13.24 12.69 37.60
N PHE A 1040 -13.54 12.82 36.31
CA PHE A 1040 -13.60 11.72 35.35
C PHE A 1040 -12.46 11.84 34.34
N THR A 1041 -11.55 10.87 34.33
CA THR A 1041 -10.54 10.70 33.27
C THR A 1041 -10.93 9.48 32.43
N ILE A 1042 -10.99 9.66 31.11
CA ILE A 1042 -11.58 8.69 30.17
C ILE A 1042 -10.61 8.47 29.01
N THR A 1043 -10.38 7.20 28.66
CA THR A 1043 -9.62 6.84 27.46
C THR A 1043 -10.51 6.21 26.37
N VAL A 1044 -10.23 6.51 25.10
CA VAL A 1044 -10.98 5.96 23.95
C VAL A 1044 -10.35 4.64 23.48
N GLY A 1045 -11.15 3.58 23.41
CA GLY A 1045 -10.71 2.21 23.15
C GLY A 1045 -10.06 1.54 24.37
N ARG A 1046 -10.33 0.26 24.56
CA ARG A 1046 -9.82 -0.56 25.67
C ARG A 1046 -8.30 -0.76 25.58
N LYS A 1047 -7.53 0.02 26.34
CA LYS A 1047 -6.05 -0.02 26.38
C LYS A 1047 -5.50 0.32 27.78
N VAL A 1048 -4.20 0.12 27.98
CA VAL A 1048 -3.50 0.54 29.20
C VAL A 1048 -3.44 2.07 29.25
N SER A 1049 -3.96 2.68 30.31
CA SER A 1049 -4.06 4.13 30.48
C SER A 1049 -4.10 4.52 31.97
N ASN A 1050 -3.66 5.74 32.28
CA ASN A 1050 -3.85 6.40 33.58
C ASN A 1050 -5.25 7.03 33.72
N ALA A 1051 -6.13 6.88 32.72
CA ALA A 1051 -7.54 7.19 32.84
C ALA A 1051 -8.24 6.25 33.85
N SER A 1052 -9.23 6.75 34.57
CA SER A 1052 -10.05 5.94 35.49
C SER A 1052 -11.10 5.10 34.76
N TYR A 1053 -11.54 5.55 33.58
CA TYR A 1053 -12.59 4.93 32.79
C TYR A 1053 -12.18 4.77 31.32
N PHE A 1054 -12.91 3.95 30.56
CA PHE A 1054 -12.80 3.90 29.11
C PHE A 1054 -14.18 3.94 28.41
N VAL A 1055 -14.17 4.33 27.14
CA VAL A 1055 -15.26 4.13 26.16
C VAL A 1055 -14.71 3.32 24.98
N GLU A 1056 -15.54 2.65 24.17
CA GLU A 1056 -15.04 1.75 23.13
C GLU A 1056 -14.52 2.50 21.90
N ASN A 1057 -15.17 3.59 21.50
CA ASN A 1057 -14.83 4.31 20.26
C ASN A 1057 -15.19 5.81 20.31
N ALA A 1058 -14.76 6.56 19.28
CA ALA A 1058 -14.97 8.01 19.18
C ALA A 1058 -16.46 8.42 19.03
N SER A 1059 -17.34 7.53 18.59
CA SER A 1059 -18.79 7.81 18.52
C SER A 1059 -19.40 7.86 19.91
N ASP A 1060 -18.95 7.01 20.83
CA ASP A 1060 -19.38 7.02 22.24
C ASP A 1060 -19.01 8.34 22.93
N VAL A 1061 -17.87 8.94 22.55
CA VAL A 1061 -17.47 10.29 23.01
C VAL A 1061 -18.44 11.34 22.48
N ALA A 1062 -18.83 11.26 21.21
CA ALA A 1062 -19.83 12.16 20.64
C ALA A 1062 -21.20 12.02 21.36
N GLU A 1063 -21.66 10.79 21.60
CA GLU A 1063 -22.90 10.50 22.34
C GLU A 1063 -22.86 11.05 23.78
N LEU A 1064 -21.72 10.93 24.47
CA LEU A 1064 -21.51 11.54 25.78
C LEU A 1064 -21.63 13.07 25.73
N LEU A 1065 -20.97 13.73 24.76
CA LEU A 1065 -21.03 15.19 24.61
C LEU A 1065 -22.45 15.68 24.28
N ILE A 1066 -23.16 14.97 23.40
CA ILE A 1066 -24.56 15.26 23.05
C ILE A 1066 -25.45 15.15 24.30
N SER A 1067 -25.27 14.09 25.09
CA SER A 1067 -26.01 13.87 26.36
C SER A 1067 -25.76 14.98 27.38
N LEU A 1068 -24.49 15.36 27.60
CA LEU A 1068 -24.11 16.46 28.50
C LEU A 1068 -24.63 17.83 28.02
N SER A 1069 -24.77 18.03 26.70
CA SER A 1069 -25.32 19.27 26.12
C SER A 1069 -26.84 19.42 26.25
N GLY A 1070 -27.54 18.39 26.77
CA GLY A 1070 -29.01 18.37 26.85
C GLY A 1070 -29.69 18.29 25.48
N MET A 1071 -28.99 17.78 24.46
CA MET A 1071 -29.56 17.50 23.14
C MET A 1071 -30.24 16.13 23.13
N THR A 1072 -31.46 16.07 22.59
CA THR A 1072 -32.11 14.82 22.23
C THR A 1072 -31.51 14.27 20.95
N TYR A 1073 -30.88 13.10 21.02
CA TYR A 1073 -30.31 12.40 19.87
C TYR A 1073 -31.44 11.97 18.91
N ASN A 1074 -31.58 12.65 17.76
CA ASN A 1074 -32.52 12.24 16.73
C ASN A 1074 -31.90 11.08 15.96
N THR A 1075 -32.27 9.85 16.28
CA THR A 1075 -31.82 8.65 15.55
C THR A 1075 -32.40 8.62 14.13
N THR A 1076 -31.86 9.36 13.18
CA THR A 1076 -32.08 9.09 11.75
C THR A 1076 -30.90 9.64 10.95
N ARG A 1077 -30.18 8.85 10.14
CA ARG A 1077 -30.65 7.88 9.14
C ARG A 1077 -29.46 7.00 8.75
N SER A 1078 -29.66 5.69 8.51
CA SER A 1078 -28.68 4.77 7.86
C SER A 1078 -27.33 4.54 8.59
N LYS A 1079 -26.65 3.39 8.64
CA LYS A 1079 -26.88 1.96 8.29
C LYS A 1079 -27.91 1.64 7.19
N SER A 1080 -27.45 1.81 5.95
CA SER A 1080 -27.98 1.21 4.74
C SER A 1080 -26.84 1.12 3.72
N TRP A 1081 -26.12 -0.01 3.75
CA TRP A 1081 -25.50 -0.55 2.56
C TRP A 1081 -26.16 -1.90 2.32
N ASP A 1082 -26.69 -2.06 1.10
CA ASP A 1082 -27.01 -3.29 0.41
C ASP A 1082 -28.06 -4.23 1.04
N LEU A 1083 -29.32 -4.10 0.59
CA LEU A 1083 -29.88 -4.93 -0.50
C LEU A 1083 -31.40 -4.72 -0.59
N GLU A 1084 -31.86 -3.96 -1.58
CA GLU A 1084 -33.20 -4.15 -2.13
C GLU A 1084 -33.09 -5.14 -3.30
N ASP A 1085 -33.79 -6.28 -3.24
CA ASP A 1085 -34.69 -6.66 -4.33
C ASP A 1085 -35.71 -7.72 -3.91
N GLY A 1086 -36.91 -7.66 -4.50
CA GLY A 1086 -37.87 -8.78 -4.59
C GLY A 1086 -38.78 -9.07 -3.38
N GLY A 1087 -40.00 -8.51 -3.39
CA GLY A 1087 -41.07 -8.94 -2.47
C GLY A 1087 -42.41 -8.21 -2.63
N GLU A 1088 -43.24 -8.64 -3.57
CA GLU A 1088 -44.67 -8.27 -3.58
C GLU A 1088 -45.36 -8.75 -2.28
N MET A 1089 -46.36 -8.00 -1.77
CA MET A 1089 -47.78 -8.43 -1.78
C MET A 1089 -48.72 -7.56 -0.93
N PHE A 1090 -49.84 -7.18 -1.57
CA PHE A 1090 -51.25 -7.21 -1.12
C PHE A 1090 -51.72 -6.73 0.27
N GLU A 1091 -52.87 -6.03 0.21
CA GLU A 1091 -53.89 -5.76 1.25
C GLU A 1091 -53.46 -4.86 2.42
N SER A 1092 -54.18 -3.78 2.78
CA SER A 1092 -55.57 -3.36 2.48
C SER A 1092 -55.74 -1.87 2.16
#